data_AF-A0A2N1JGE8-F1
#
_entry.id   AF-A0A2N1JGE8-F1
#
_cell.length_a   1.000
_cell.length_b   1.000
_cell.length_c   1.000
_cell.angle_alpha   90.00
_cell.angle_beta   90.00
_cell.angle_gamma   90.00
#
_symmetry.space_group_name_H-M   'P 1'
#
loop_
_entity.id
_entity.type
_entity.pdbx_description
1 polymer ?
#
loop_
_entity_poly.entity_id
_entity_poly.type
_entity_poly.pdbx_seq_one_letter_code
_entity_poly.pdbx_strand_id
1 'polypeptide(L)'
;MPKSERRRAPKRSKQEETTPDVDIQENKDDWIESSDLNTPFGLVQPEMQAYFKEMNVHLTKLKHSEDTEASAEEAQMLIQAALTEMDGNELVLATDPTCSLVLENMAGVMGIKALRVFFDRMAGSYFTLAEHRFGSHVLQSMLSAAQAAMNEDYSTKEEETDPEQGVLRTLPQLIKAMFLELELSFEEMLSNQFASHVLRSLIALLAGVPISSFDDLRSKRSAKYRSKEHQRDMMVDTGAKTDAPQDFVVPPLFLRMLYQLYDDMHSILQPKKICAIIPDRIAAPTLSVILKLENGLTDGKQSKAWARDSITARVLEYTDNGSERSDIMESALRDTIATHVLQSALLGARNTALARFWKVYIRGRVVKLGAHPCANFVVATLLRLLPITSNDEGPFAEALSELEQAGDQLVKNSMLGTLQTAVERCAEANALEDKVMRAVLAAFRFPLEGEIPLFVPVVLSMHTLKAFKNLAKSADEKEVPGKRKRAQNEDERVTTQGSILLQRVSLLHPPHQQYLYDSLAKNKALYSCRVADALWNAADGFTKGKIVELALKHEKRLIASTYGRFFIQRLHLGVYRKSREEWREWAVTQSVPTETGRPNDTVNPFAFLRVRQLETTSTTRKKRSMDGQSAELDTIFAAIE
;
A
#
# COMPACT_ATOMS: atom_id res chain seq x y z
N MET A 1 56.10 -5.26 -8.35
CA MET A 1 55.46 -4.37 -7.35
C MET A 1 54.35 -5.16 -6.67
N PRO A 2 54.40 -5.41 -5.35
CA PRO A 2 53.45 -6.27 -4.67
C PRO A 2 52.11 -5.56 -4.38
N LYS A 3 51.10 -6.39 -4.09
CA LYS A 3 49.66 -6.12 -4.00
C LYS A 3 49.28 -4.98 -3.04
N SER A 4 48.46 -4.03 -3.48
CA SER A 4 47.75 -3.09 -2.60
C SER A 4 46.47 -3.74 -2.07
N GLU A 5 46.49 -4.11 -0.79
CA GLU A 5 45.35 -4.62 -0.03
C GLU A 5 44.23 -3.59 0.08
N ARG A 6 43.04 -3.93 -0.40
CA ARG A 6 41.80 -3.20 -0.09
C ARG A 6 41.43 -3.47 1.37
N ARG A 7 41.70 -2.51 2.24
CA ARG A 7 41.20 -2.48 3.63
C ARG A 7 39.67 -2.56 3.64
N ARG A 8 39.13 -3.59 4.30
CA ARG A 8 37.72 -3.69 4.70
C ARG A 8 37.49 -2.73 5.87
N ALA A 9 36.37 -2.00 5.84
CA ALA A 9 35.90 -1.20 6.97
C ALA A 9 35.64 -2.11 8.20
N PRO A 10 35.90 -1.63 9.43
CA PRO A 10 35.71 -2.44 10.63
C PRO A 10 34.22 -2.62 10.94
N LYS A 11 33.85 -3.83 11.35
CA LYS A 11 32.56 -4.14 11.97
C LYS A 11 32.44 -3.33 13.25
N ARG A 12 31.35 -2.57 13.37
CA ARG A 12 30.97 -1.85 14.59
C ARG A 12 30.79 -2.88 15.73
N SER A 13 31.63 -2.78 16.75
CA SER A 13 31.58 -3.55 17.98
C SER A 13 30.33 -3.18 18.78
N LYS A 14 29.70 -4.16 19.43
CA LYS A 14 28.73 -3.95 20.50
C LYS A 14 29.44 -3.16 21.61
N GLN A 15 28.97 -1.94 21.91
CA GLN A 15 29.28 -1.27 23.16
C GLN A 15 28.28 -1.79 24.20
N GLU A 16 28.80 -2.35 25.28
CA GLU A 16 28.09 -2.46 26.56
C GLU A 16 27.84 -1.05 27.09
N GLU A 17 26.57 -0.71 27.29
CA GLU A 17 26.18 0.49 28.03
C GLU A 17 26.55 0.27 29.50
N THR A 18 27.57 0.99 29.95
CA THR A 18 27.85 1.22 31.36
C THR A 18 27.03 2.43 31.78
N THR A 19 26.08 2.23 32.69
CA THR A 19 25.31 3.30 33.34
C THR A 19 26.25 4.09 34.27
N PRO A 20 26.34 5.43 34.15
CA PRO A 20 27.00 6.23 35.17
C PRO A 20 26.07 6.40 36.37
N ASP A 21 26.57 6.08 37.56
CA ASP A 21 25.95 6.47 38.83
C ASP A 21 25.91 8.01 38.90
N VAL A 22 24.69 8.56 38.93
CA VAL A 22 24.44 9.95 39.28
C VAL A 22 23.85 9.95 40.68
N ASP A 23 24.61 10.47 41.64
CA ASP A 23 24.13 10.77 42.99
C ASP A 23 22.95 11.74 42.90
N ILE A 24 21.74 11.24 43.21
CA ILE A 24 20.56 12.07 43.39
C ILE A 24 20.55 12.50 44.85
N GLN A 25 20.92 13.76 45.09
CA GLN A 25 20.62 14.42 46.36
C GLN A 25 19.10 14.48 46.54
N GLU A 26 18.62 13.85 47.61
CA GLU A 26 17.24 13.93 48.09
C GLU A 26 16.85 15.40 48.27
N ASN A 27 16.00 15.92 47.39
CA ASN A 27 15.17 17.07 47.69
C ASN A 27 13.76 16.54 47.98
N LYS A 28 13.44 16.53 49.28
CA LYS A 28 12.10 16.30 49.80
C LYS A 28 11.18 17.44 49.36
N ASP A 29 9.93 17.06 49.13
CA ASP A 29 8.73 17.89 48.98
C ASP A 29 8.35 18.28 47.54
N ASP A 30 7.63 17.37 46.88
CA ASP A 30 6.41 17.69 46.11
C ASP A 30 5.55 16.42 45.94
N TRP A 31 4.65 16.19 46.90
CA TRP A 31 3.67 15.09 46.92
C TRP A 31 2.39 15.47 46.16
N ILE A 32 2.49 15.66 44.84
CA ILE A 32 1.31 15.70 43.96
C ILE A 32 1.40 14.52 43.00
N GLU A 33 0.44 13.60 43.12
CA GLU A 33 0.29 12.36 42.36
C GLU A 33 0.53 12.55 40.85
N SER A 34 1.74 12.24 40.39
CA SER A 34 1.94 11.90 38.99
C SER A 34 1.47 10.46 38.81
N SER A 35 0.29 10.27 38.22
CA SER A 35 -0.16 8.95 37.75
C SER A 35 1.00 8.27 37.00
N ASP A 36 1.42 7.09 37.42
CA ASP A 36 2.42 6.31 36.69
C ASP A 36 1.89 6.10 35.26
N LEU A 37 2.62 6.64 34.26
CA LEU A 37 2.24 6.60 32.84
C LEU A 37 1.99 5.17 32.33
N ASN A 38 2.52 4.16 33.03
CA ASN A 38 2.32 2.76 32.69
C ASN A 38 1.08 2.13 33.35
N THR A 39 0.55 2.75 34.40
CA THR A 39 -0.61 2.26 35.15
C THR A 39 -1.60 3.40 35.43
N PRO A 40 -2.08 4.11 34.39
CA PRO A 40 -2.95 5.28 34.56
C PRO A 40 -4.28 4.96 35.26
N PHE A 41 -4.67 3.68 35.31
CA PHE A 41 -5.88 3.20 35.98
C PHE A 41 -5.59 2.23 37.14
N GLY A 42 -4.32 2.11 37.56
CA GLY A 42 -3.88 1.17 38.60
C GLY A 42 -3.44 -0.20 38.05
N LEU A 43 -3.31 -1.16 38.97
CA LEU A 43 -2.83 -2.52 38.68
C LEU A 43 -3.97 -3.53 38.76
N VAL A 44 -3.95 -4.52 37.87
CA VAL A 44 -4.90 -5.64 37.91
C VAL A 44 -4.53 -6.56 39.08
N GLN A 45 -5.54 -7.06 39.79
CA GLN A 45 -5.32 -8.03 40.87
C GLN A 45 -4.75 -9.35 40.30
N PRO A 46 -3.78 -9.99 40.99
CA PRO A 46 -3.11 -11.20 40.49
C PRO A 46 -4.08 -12.35 40.13
N GLU A 47 -5.15 -12.50 40.91
CA GLU A 47 -6.19 -13.51 40.69
C GLU A 47 -6.90 -13.27 39.35
N MET A 48 -7.23 -12.01 39.06
CA MET A 48 -7.88 -11.60 37.83
C MET A 48 -6.94 -11.75 36.63
N GLN A 49 -5.66 -11.39 36.76
CA GLN A 49 -4.66 -11.64 35.71
C GLN A 49 -4.54 -13.14 35.38
N ALA A 50 -4.53 -14.00 36.40
CA ALA A 50 -4.46 -15.45 36.21
C ALA A 50 -5.71 -15.97 35.47
N TYR A 51 -6.89 -15.51 35.87
CA TYR A 51 -8.16 -15.84 35.22
C TYR A 51 -8.15 -15.49 33.72
N PHE A 52 -7.87 -14.24 33.34
CA PHE A 52 -7.86 -13.83 31.93
C PHE A 52 -6.80 -14.57 31.11
N LYS A 53 -5.66 -14.90 31.71
CA LYS A 53 -4.60 -15.66 31.05
C LYS A 53 -5.03 -17.10 30.77
N GLU A 54 -5.63 -17.79 31.74
CA GLU A 54 -6.15 -19.15 31.56
C GLU A 54 -7.27 -19.18 30.52
N MET A 55 -8.16 -18.21 30.62
CA MET A 55 -9.26 -17.99 29.68
C MET A 55 -8.77 -17.81 28.23
N ASN A 56 -7.74 -16.99 28.00
CA ASN A 56 -7.18 -16.78 26.65
C ASN A 56 -6.61 -18.06 26.06
N VAL A 57 -5.94 -18.89 26.88
CA VAL A 57 -5.46 -20.21 26.46
C VAL A 57 -6.64 -21.10 26.09
N HIS A 58 -7.73 -21.06 26.85
CA HIS A 58 -8.93 -21.85 26.55
C HIS A 58 -9.61 -21.38 25.25
N LEU A 59 -9.84 -20.08 25.08
CA LEU A 59 -10.38 -19.51 23.83
C LEU A 59 -9.53 -19.84 22.61
N THR A 60 -8.20 -19.80 22.75
CA THR A 60 -7.30 -20.16 21.65
C THR A 60 -7.43 -21.63 21.29
N LYS A 61 -7.53 -22.54 22.28
CA LYS A 61 -7.75 -23.97 22.02
C LYS A 61 -9.10 -24.23 21.35
N LEU A 62 -10.16 -23.57 21.80
CA LEU A 62 -11.49 -23.67 21.21
C LEU A 62 -11.50 -23.21 19.75
N LYS A 63 -10.81 -22.11 19.41
CA LYS A 63 -10.64 -21.69 18.01
C LYS A 63 -9.95 -22.72 17.11
N HIS A 64 -9.17 -23.65 17.67
CA HIS A 64 -8.40 -24.66 16.95
C HIS A 64 -9.03 -26.06 16.99
N SER A 65 -10.20 -26.25 17.60
CA SER A 65 -10.86 -27.56 17.67
C SER A 65 -11.53 -27.95 16.34
N GLU A 66 -11.49 -29.24 16.00
CA GLU A 66 -12.15 -29.77 14.78
C GLU A 66 -13.69 -29.74 14.86
N ASP A 67 -14.25 -29.65 16.07
CA ASP A 67 -15.69 -29.65 16.34
C ASP A 67 -16.21 -28.20 16.50
N THR A 68 -16.64 -27.59 15.40
CA THR A 68 -16.89 -26.14 15.31
C THR A 68 -18.11 -25.64 16.07
N GLU A 69 -19.18 -26.45 16.20
CA GLU A 69 -20.43 -26.00 16.82
C GLU A 69 -20.36 -26.00 18.35
N ALA A 70 -19.95 -27.11 18.96
CA ALA A 70 -19.81 -27.21 20.42
C ALA A 70 -18.76 -26.22 20.97
N SER A 71 -17.69 -26.01 20.21
CA SER A 71 -16.64 -25.05 20.55
C SER A 71 -17.13 -23.59 20.54
N ALA A 72 -18.06 -23.26 19.62
CA ALA A 72 -18.64 -21.92 19.56
C ALA A 72 -19.54 -21.62 20.77
N GLU A 73 -20.35 -22.58 21.21
CA GLU A 73 -21.19 -22.44 22.41
C GLU A 73 -20.35 -22.29 23.69
N GLU A 74 -19.32 -23.13 23.86
CA GLU A 74 -18.41 -23.05 25.00
C GLU A 74 -17.63 -21.73 25.02
N ALA A 75 -17.16 -21.28 23.85
CA ALA A 75 -16.50 -19.98 23.73
C ALA A 75 -17.45 -18.83 24.11
N GLN A 76 -18.73 -18.90 23.73
CA GLN A 76 -19.72 -17.89 24.08
C GLN A 76 -20.02 -17.84 25.58
N MET A 77 -20.15 -18.99 26.24
CA MET A 77 -20.31 -19.06 27.71
C MET A 77 -19.10 -18.45 28.43
N LEU A 78 -17.91 -18.77 27.95
CA LEU A 78 -16.66 -18.29 28.53
C LEU A 78 -16.50 -16.77 28.33
N ILE A 79 -16.89 -16.22 27.16
CA ILE A 79 -16.94 -14.78 26.94
C ILE A 79 -17.94 -14.11 27.89
N GLN A 80 -19.11 -14.71 28.11
CA GLN A 80 -20.11 -14.13 29.02
C GLN A 80 -19.61 -14.08 30.48
N ALA A 81 -18.93 -15.13 30.94
CA ALA A 81 -18.28 -15.14 32.25
C ALA A 81 -17.20 -14.05 32.34
N ALA A 82 -16.37 -13.93 31.29
CA ALA A 82 -15.32 -12.91 31.21
C ALA A 82 -15.91 -11.50 31.32
N LEU A 83 -16.96 -11.19 30.56
CA LEU A 83 -17.61 -9.88 30.59
C LEU A 83 -18.17 -9.52 31.97
N THR A 84 -18.63 -10.52 32.72
CA THR A 84 -19.11 -10.32 34.10
C THR A 84 -17.95 -10.00 35.05
N GLU A 85 -16.83 -10.70 34.91
CA GLU A 85 -15.62 -10.49 35.72
C GLU A 85 -14.91 -9.17 35.38
N MET A 86 -15.03 -8.70 34.14
CA MET A 86 -14.46 -7.42 33.68
C MET A 86 -15.18 -6.19 34.23
N ASP A 87 -16.42 -6.34 34.72
CA ASP A 87 -17.28 -5.20 35.09
C ASP A 87 -16.58 -4.31 36.15
N GLY A 88 -16.34 -3.04 35.79
CA GLY A 88 -15.69 -2.05 36.64
C GLY A 88 -14.15 -2.09 36.61
N ASN A 89 -13.54 -3.04 35.90
CA ASN A 89 -12.08 -3.20 35.76
C ASN A 89 -11.59 -3.02 34.32
N GLU A 90 -12.45 -2.56 33.40
CA GLU A 90 -12.19 -2.55 31.96
C GLU A 90 -10.95 -1.72 31.59
N LEU A 91 -10.82 -0.52 32.19
CA LEU A 91 -9.70 0.39 31.95
C LEU A 91 -8.37 -0.21 32.44
N VAL A 92 -8.37 -0.82 33.62
CA VAL A 92 -7.18 -1.44 34.22
C VAL A 92 -6.71 -2.61 33.35
N LEU A 93 -7.65 -3.48 32.96
CA LEU A 93 -7.40 -4.63 32.09
C LEU A 93 -6.88 -4.21 30.70
N ALA A 94 -7.42 -3.12 30.13
CA ALA A 94 -6.96 -2.60 28.84
C ALA A 94 -5.53 -2.04 28.89
N THR A 95 -5.04 -1.66 30.08
CA THR A 95 -3.68 -1.17 30.29
C THR A 95 -2.71 -2.21 30.86
N ASP A 96 -3.15 -3.44 31.07
CA ASP A 96 -2.28 -4.52 31.55
C ASP A 96 -1.59 -5.26 30.37
N PRO A 97 -0.29 -5.61 30.48
CA PRO A 97 0.44 -6.31 29.40
C PRO A 97 -0.14 -7.67 29.00
N THR A 98 -0.76 -8.39 29.95
CA THR A 98 -1.33 -9.72 29.71
C THR A 98 -2.78 -9.59 29.30
N CYS A 99 -3.58 -8.87 30.09
CA CYS A 99 -5.03 -8.78 29.87
C CYS A 99 -5.37 -8.02 28.58
N SER A 100 -4.60 -7.00 28.19
CA SER A 100 -4.83 -6.27 26.91
C SER A 100 -4.86 -7.19 25.69
N LEU A 101 -3.90 -8.14 25.60
CA LEU A 101 -3.87 -9.13 24.52
C LEU A 101 -5.12 -10.03 24.52
N VAL A 102 -5.62 -10.35 25.71
CA VAL A 102 -6.85 -11.12 25.86
C VAL A 102 -8.05 -10.34 25.32
N LEU A 103 -8.14 -9.05 25.67
CA LEU A 103 -9.19 -8.16 25.17
C LEU A 103 -9.12 -7.99 23.64
N GLU A 104 -7.93 -7.88 23.07
CA GLU A 104 -7.75 -7.84 21.63
C GLU A 104 -8.28 -9.11 20.93
N ASN A 105 -7.98 -10.28 21.49
CA ASN A 105 -8.44 -11.56 20.96
C ASN A 105 -9.96 -11.78 21.12
N MET A 106 -10.53 -11.23 22.19
CA MET A 106 -11.97 -11.27 22.48
C MET A 106 -12.76 -10.33 21.58
N ALA A 107 -12.20 -9.17 21.21
CA ALA A 107 -12.92 -8.11 20.49
C ALA A 107 -13.69 -8.62 19.26
N GLY A 108 -13.08 -9.50 18.46
CA GLY A 108 -13.70 -10.06 17.25
C GLY A 108 -14.79 -11.11 17.48
N VAL A 109 -14.96 -11.60 18.71
CA VAL A 109 -15.97 -12.62 19.07
C VAL A 109 -17.06 -12.03 20.00
N MET A 110 -16.84 -10.82 20.51
CA MET A 110 -17.80 -10.13 21.37
C MET A 110 -19.06 -9.76 20.59
N GLY A 111 -20.24 -10.05 21.16
CA GLY A 111 -21.51 -9.59 20.62
C GLY A 111 -21.64 -8.06 20.67
N ILE A 112 -22.48 -7.50 19.80
CA ILE A 112 -22.68 -6.05 19.66
C ILE A 112 -23.03 -5.34 20.98
N LYS A 113 -23.81 -5.97 21.87
CA LYS A 113 -24.18 -5.39 23.18
C LYS A 113 -22.96 -5.26 24.09
N ALA A 114 -22.14 -6.31 24.20
CA ALA A 114 -20.91 -6.29 24.98
C ALA A 114 -19.93 -5.24 24.45
N LEU A 115 -19.81 -5.13 23.12
CA LEU A 115 -19.00 -4.11 22.49
C LEU A 115 -19.47 -2.69 22.83
N ARG A 116 -20.79 -2.43 22.77
CA ARG A 116 -21.37 -1.12 23.16
C ARG A 116 -21.08 -0.78 24.62
N VAL A 117 -21.26 -1.73 25.54
CA VAL A 117 -20.94 -1.53 26.97
C VAL A 117 -19.45 -1.20 27.13
N PHE A 118 -18.58 -1.93 26.45
CA PHE A 118 -17.13 -1.69 26.53
C PHE A 118 -16.74 -0.29 26.05
N PHE A 119 -17.32 0.18 24.93
CA PHE A 119 -17.13 1.57 24.49
C PHE A 119 -17.64 2.56 25.53
N ASP A 120 -18.83 2.34 26.10
CA ASP A 120 -19.42 3.24 27.09
C ASP A 120 -18.54 3.37 28.35
N ARG A 121 -17.97 2.26 28.85
CA ARG A 121 -17.08 2.24 30.03
C ARG A 121 -15.72 2.90 29.81
N MET A 122 -15.24 2.99 28.58
CA MET A 122 -14.01 3.70 28.24
C MET A 122 -14.19 5.22 28.07
N ALA A 123 -15.43 5.72 28.09
CA ALA A 123 -15.72 7.13 27.89
C ALA A 123 -15.04 8.01 28.96
N GLY A 124 -14.44 9.11 28.53
CA GLY A 124 -13.64 10.01 29.37
C GLY A 124 -12.17 9.60 29.51
N SER A 125 -11.74 8.49 28.89
CA SER A 125 -10.37 7.97 28.98
C SER A 125 -9.80 7.48 27.64
N TYR A 126 -10.44 7.80 26.51
CA TYR A 126 -10.02 7.34 25.19
C TYR A 126 -8.66 7.90 24.79
N PHE A 127 -8.37 9.17 25.11
CA PHE A 127 -7.05 9.75 24.79
C PHE A 127 -5.93 9.04 25.58
N THR A 128 -6.10 8.88 26.89
CA THR A 128 -5.18 8.13 27.76
C THR A 128 -4.94 6.71 27.25
N LEU A 129 -6.00 6.02 26.85
CA LEU A 129 -5.89 4.68 26.25
C LEU A 129 -5.19 4.71 24.89
N ALA A 130 -5.45 5.71 24.05
CA ALA A 130 -4.83 5.84 22.73
C ALA A 130 -3.33 6.11 22.81
N GLU A 131 -2.85 6.84 23.82
CA GLU A 131 -1.42 7.06 24.07
C GLU A 131 -0.74 5.87 24.75
N HIS A 132 -1.51 4.94 25.31
CA HIS A 132 -0.97 3.82 26.06
C HIS A 132 -0.46 2.69 25.13
N ARG A 133 0.71 2.12 25.47
CA ARG A 133 1.38 1.06 24.69
C ARG A 133 0.55 -0.21 24.49
N PHE A 134 -0.35 -0.51 25.43
CA PHE A 134 -1.26 -1.66 25.37
C PHE A 134 -2.69 -1.22 25.03
N GLY A 135 -3.14 -0.12 25.63
CA GLY A 135 -4.51 0.39 25.47
C GLY A 135 -4.82 0.79 24.03
N SER A 136 -3.83 1.32 23.32
CA SER A 136 -3.97 1.69 21.91
C SER A 136 -4.24 0.49 21.00
N HIS A 137 -3.73 -0.69 21.35
CA HIS A 137 -3.99 -1.93 20.62
C HIS A 137 -5.38 -2.46 20.92
N VAL A 138 -5.82 -2.43 22.18
CA VAL A 138 -7.19 -2.73 22.57
C VAL A 138 -8.17 -1.84 21.81
N LEU A 139 -7.96 -0.52 21.78
CA LEU A 139 -8.80 0.40 21.02
C LEU A 139 -8.83 0.08 19.51
N GLN A 140 -7.69 -0.22 18.89
CA GLN A 140 -7.65 -0.62 17.48
C GLN A 140 -8.48 -1.89 17.21
N SER A 141 -8.39 -2.88 18.09
CA SER A 141 -9.14 -4.13 17.98
C SER A 141 -10.65 -3.92 18.19
N MET A 142 -11.03 -3.09 19.17
CA MET A 142 -12.43 -2.72 19.41
C MET A 142 -13.03 -1.91 18.25
N LEU A 143 -12.26 -1.01 17.63
CA LEU A 143 -12.68 -0.30 16.41
C LEU A 143 -12.87 -1.25 15.23
N SER A 144 -12.01 -2.27 15.12
CA SER A 144 -12.14 -3.29 14.07
C SER A 144 -13.38 -4.17 14.28
N ALA A 145 -13.65 -4.56 15.52
CA ALA A 145 -14.88 -5.25 15.88
C ALA A 145 -16.12 -4.39 15.63
N ALA A 146 -16.06 -3.09 15.94
CA ALA A 146 -17.15 -2.15 15.65
C ALA A 146 -17.41 -2.04 14.15
N GLN A 147 -16.35 -1.98 13.33
CA GLN A 147 -16.48 -1.97 11.87
C GLN A 147 -17.21 -3.21 11.34
N ALA A 148 -16.83 -4.40 11.82
CA ALA A 148 -17.46 -5.65 11.44
C ALA A 148 -18.93 -5.72 11.88
N ALA A 149 -19.20 -5.39 13.14
CA ALA A 149 -20.55 -5.46 13.70
C ALA A 149 -21.53 -4.47 13.03
N MET A 150 -21.04 -3.30 12.59
CA MET A 150 -21.86 -2.36 11.81
C MET A 150 -22.23 -2.88 10.41
N ASN A 151 -21.47 -3.82 9.85
CA ASN A 151 -21.71 -4.37 8.51
C ASN A 151 -22.72 -5.53 8.54
N GLU A 152 -22.63 -6.38 9.56
CA GLU A 152 -23.52 -7.54 9.74
C GLU A 152 -24.91 -7.11 10.19
N ASP A 153 -24.98 -6.07 11.01
CA ASP A 153 -26.16 -5.74 11.82
C ASP A 153 -26.43 -4.22 11.77
N TYR A 154 -26.50 -3.63 10.55
CA TYR A 154 -26.80 -2.19 10.33
C TYR A 154 -28.18 -1.77 10.86
N SER A 155 -28.98 -2.71 11.37
CA SER A 155 -30.19 -2.38 12.14
C SER A 155 -29.79 -1.47 13.30
N THR A 156 -30.23 -0.22 13.25
CA THR A 156 -30.25 0.71 14.38
C THR A 156 -31.11 0.09 15.48
N LYS A 157 -30.55 -0.86 16.24
CA LYS A 157 -31.14 -1.35 17.48
C LYS A 157 -31.36 -0.13 18.35
N GLU A 158 -32.61 0.03 18.80
CA GLU A 158 -33.03 1.15 19.62
C GLU A 158 -32.16 1.24 20.89
N GLU A 159 -32.11 2.42 21.48
CA GLU A 159 -31.44 2.62 22.75
C GLU A 159 -32.02 1.63 23.79
N GLU A 160 -31.16 0.84 24.41
CA GLU A 160 -31.60 -0.10 25.45
C GLU A 160 -31.65 0.68 26.76
N THR A 161 -32.85 0.86 27.30
CA THR A 161 -33.06 1.51 28.60
C THR A 161 -33.19 0.46 29.69
N ASP A 162 -32.28 0.50 30.65
CA ASP A 162 -32.34 -0.26 31.89
C ASP A 162 -32.61 0.72 33.06
N PRO A 163 -33.61 0.47 33.91
CA PRO A 163 -33.93 1.35 35.03
C PRO A 163 -32.81 1.46 36.10
N GLU A 164 -31.91 0.48 36.21
CA GLU A 164 -30.76 0.51 37.11
C GLU A 164 -29.47 0.99 36.43
N GLN A 165 -29.25 0.60 35.17
CA GLN A 165 -27.99 0.85 34.45
C GLN A 165 -28.03 2.04 33.48
N GLY A 166 -29.19 2.66 33.28
CA GLY A 166 -29.36 3.82 32.41
C GLY A 166 -29.58 3.46 30.94
N VAL A 167 -29.22 4.38 30.04
CA VAL A 167 -29.47 4.24 28.60
C VAL A 167 -28.19 3.84 27.88
N LEU A 168 -28.14 2.61 27.35
CA LEU A 168 -27.03 2.17 26.52
C LEU A 168 -27.18 2.76 25.12
N ARG A 169 -26.30 3.71 24.79
CA ARG A 169 -26.26 4.39 23.49
C ARG A 169 -26.00 3.42 22.34
N THR A 170 -26.46 3.78 21.14
CA THR A 170 -26.16 3.03 19.92
C THR A 170 -24.67 3.11 19.58
N LEU A 171 -24.15 2.12 18.85
CA LEU A 171 -22.73 2.09 18.47
C LEU A 171 -22.29 3.37 17.72
N PRO A 172 -23.06 3.93 16.75
CA PRO A 172 -22.70 5.21 16.12
C PRO A 172 -22.64 6.40 17.09
N GLN A 173 -23.51 6.46 18.10
CA GLN A 173 -23.49 7.51 19.11
C GLN A 173 -22.26 7.38 20.03
N LEU A 174 -21.87 6.16 20.39
CA LEU A 174 -20.66 5.89 21.17
C LEU A 174 -19.40 6.28 20.40
N ILE A 175 -19.31 5.89 19.12
CA ILE A 175 -18.21 6.29 18.23
C ILE A 175 -18.16 7.83 18.10
N LYS A 176 -19.30 8.50 18.01
CA LYS A 176 -19.36 9.96 18.01
C LYS A 176 -18.85 10.55 19.33
N ALA A 177 -19.22 10.00 20.47
CA ALA A 177 -18.73 10.48 21.78
C ALA A 177 -17.21 10.33 21.88
N MET A 178 -16.67 9.16 21.49
CA MET A 178 -15.23 8.92 21.41
C MET A 178 -14.53 9.90 20.48
N PHE A 179 -15.10 10.17 19.30
CA PHE A 179 -14.55 11.14 18.36
C PHE A 179 -14.42 12.54 18.97
N LEU A 180 -15.48 13.06 19.60
CA LEU A 180 -15.49 14.40 20.20
C LEU A 180 -14.47 14.52 21.34
N GLU A 181 -14.24 13.44 22.08
CA GLU A 181 -13.22 13.41 23.13
C GLU A 181 -11.80 13.46 22.53
N LEU A 182 -11.53 12.64 21.50
CA LEU A 182 -10.23 12.58 20.84
C LEU A 182 -9.92 13.85 20.01
N GLU A 183 -10.95 14.54 19.52
CA GLU A 183 -10.85 15.75 18.70
C GLU A 183 -10.00 16.83 19.35
N LEU A 184 -10.10 16.96 20.69
CA LEU A 184 -9.34 17.94 21.48
C LEU A 184 -7.83 17.70 21.45
N SER A 185 -7.40 16.46 21.19
CA SER A 185 -6.00 16.04 21.28
C SER A 185 -5.45 15.51 19.95
N PHE A 186 -6.11 15.75 18.81
CA PHE A 186 -5.62 15.23 17.53
C PHE A 186 -4.17 15.68 17.19
N GLU A 187 -3.78 16.88 17.59
CA GLU A 187 -2.42 17.38 17.44
C GLU A 187 -1.38 16.49 18.17
N GLU A 188 -1.68 16.10 19.40
CA GLU A 188 -0.83 15.24 20.23
C GLU A 188 -0.83 13.82 19.65
N MET A 189 -2.01 13.32 19.25
CA MET A 189 -2.15 12.00 18.64
C MET A 189 -1.32 11.84 17.36
N LEU A 190 -1.19 12.89 16.54
CA LEU A 190 -0.37 12.86 15.32
C LEU A 190 1.08 12.52 15.61
N SER A 191 1.62 13.01 16.72
CA SER A 191 3.05 12.90 17.08
C SER A 191 3.33 11.75 18.05
N ASN A 192 2.29 11.12 18.61
CA ASN A 192 2.41 10.00 19.53
C ASN A 192 2.54 8.65 18.78
N GLN A 193 3.52 7.83 19.17
CA GLN A 193 3.85 6.56 18.51
C GLN A 193 2.72 5.52 18.57
N PHE A 194 1.80 5.63 19.52
CA PHE A 194 0.66 4.74 19.72
C PHE A 194 -0.63 5.37 19.20
N ALA A 195 -0.93 6.60 19.64
CA ALA A 195 -2.20 7.24 19.31
C ALA A 195 -2.34 7.57 17.80
N SER A 196 -1.22 7.77 17.09
CA SER A 196 -1.22 7.92 15.63
C SER A 196 -1.79 6.70 14.89
N HIS A 197 -1.73 5.51 15.49
CA HIS A 197 -2.39 4.31 14.95
C HIS A 197 -3.89 4.34 15.19
N VAL A 198 -4.33 4.76 16.38
CA VAL A 198 -5.75 4.89 16.72
C VAL A 198 -6.43 5.94 15.82
N LEU A 199 -5.77 7.08 15.59
CA LEU A 199 -6.27 8.12 14.68
C LEU A 199 -6.47 7.59 13.24
N ARG A 200 -5.54 6.78 12.72
CA ARG A 200 -5.69 6.14 11.40
C ARG A 200 -6.84 5.14 11.37
N SER A 201 -7.01 4.33 12.42
CA SER A 201 -8.14 3.41 12.53
C SER A 201 -9.48 4.15 12.61
N LEU A 202 -9.53 5.28 13.31
CA LEU A 202 -10.71 6.13 13.37
C LEU A 202 -11.06 6.70 11.99
N ILE A 203 -10.08 7.21 11.24
CA ILE A 203 -10.30 7.68 9.86
C ILE A 203 -10.84 6.55 8.97
N ALA A 204 -10.26 5.34 9.08
CA ALA A 204 -10.70 4.17 8.32
C ALA A 204 -12.15 3.78 8.62
N LEU A 205 -12.49 3.69 9.92
CA LEU A 205 -13.82 3.39 10.42
C LEU A 205 -14.85 4.40 9.93
N LEU A 206 -14.57 5.69 10.07
CA LEU A 206 -15.48 6.77 9.66
C LEU A 206 -15.67 6.81 8.14
N ALA A 207 -14.63 6.50 7.37
CA ALA A 207 -14.73 6.42 5.92
C ALA A 207 -15.49 5.17 5.43
N GLY A 208 -15.50 4.10 6.22
CA GLY A 208 -16.01 2.79 5.79
C GLY A 208 -14.99 2.01 4.97
N VAL A 209 -13.70 2.19 5.24
CA VAL A 209 -12.59 1.44 4.61
C VAL A 209 -12.04 0.45 5.63
N PRO A 210 -11.69 -0.79 5.25
CA PRO A 210 -11.09 -1.74 6.20
C PRO A 210 -9.90 -1.11 6.94
N ILE A 211 -9.87 -1.22 8.27
CA ILE A 211 -8.78 -0.65 9.10
C ILE A 211 -7.41 -1.20 8.68
N SER A 212 -7.36 -2.45 8.20
CA SER A 212 -6.17 -3.10 7.64
C SER A 212 -5.65 -2.46 6.34
N SER A 213 -6.45 -1.64 5.64
CA SER A 213 -6.04 -0.97 4.38
C SER A 213 -4.84 -0.05 4.54
N PHE A 214 -4.48 0.32 5.78
CA PHE A 214 -3.34 1.18 6.10
C PHE A 214 -2.16 0.42 6.70
N ASP A 215 -2.19 -0.92 6.75
CA ASP A 215 -1.09 -1.72 7.29
C ASP A 215 0.19 -1.64 6.44
N ASP A 216 0.07 -1.37 5.14
CA ASP A 216 1.20 -1.11 4.24
C ASP A 216 1.99 0.17 4.57
N LEU A 217 1.39 1.09 5.35
CA LEU A 217 2.07 2.28 5.85
C LEU A 217 2.89 1.99 7.13
N ARG A 218 2.84 0.76 7.66
CA ARG A 218 3.67 0.33 8.80
C ARG A 218 5.06 -0.08 8.31
N SER A 219 6.05 -0.02 9.20
CA SER A 219 7.41 -0.45 8.85
C SER A 219 7.46 -1.94 8.49
N LYS A 220 8.27 -2.30 7.48
CA LYS A 220 8.49 -3.70 7.05
C LYS A 220 8.92 -4.64 8.19
N ARG A 221 9.55 -4.09 9.24
CA ARG A 221 9.95 -4.83 10.44
C ARG A 221 8.77 -5.18 11.34
N SER A 222 7.81 -4.26 11.49
CA SER A 222 6.57 -4.46 12.26
C SER A 222 5.62 -5.42 11.53
N ALA A 223 5.46 -5.25 10.20
CA ALA A 223 4.69 -6.17 9.38
C ALA A 223 5.21 -7.62 9.46
N LYS A 224 6.54 -7.80 9.45
CA LYS A 224 7.18 -9.11 9.59
C LYS A 224 7.07 -9.73 10.99
N TYR A 225 6.94 -8.91 12.04
CA TYR A 225 6.72 -9.40 13.40
C TYR A 225 5.31 -9.96 13.52
N ARG A 226 4.29 -9.18 13.13
CA ARG A 226 2.90 -9.66 13.08
C ARG A 226 2.71 -10.82 12.12
N SER A 227 3.37 -10.82 10.95
CA SER A 227 3.25 -11.96 10.04
C SER A 227 3.80 -13.24 10.64
N LYS A 228 4.79 -13.17 11.54
CA LYS A 228 5.31 -14.33 12.26
C LYS A 228 4.42 -14.74 13.44
N GLU A 229 3.77 -13.78 14.07
CA GLU A 229 2.81 -14.00 15.15
C GLU A 229 1.50 -14.58 14.61
N HIS A 230 0.93 -14.00 13.56
CA HIS A 230 -0.19 -14.56 12.79
C HIS A 230 0.17 -15.81 11.98
N GLN A 231 1.43 -16.03 11.56
CA GLN A 231 1.83 -17.32 10.95
C GLN A 231 1.83 -18.47 11.95
N ARG A 232 1.92 -18.21 13.26
CA ARG A 232 1.66 -19.25 14.26
C ARG A 232 0.18 -19.63 14.34
N ASP A 233 -0.70 -18.73 13.91
CA ASP A 233 -2.16 -18.89 13.87
C ASP A 233 -2.66 -19.42 12.51
N MET A 234 -1.90 -19.19 11.43
CA MET A 234 -2.28 -19.47 10.03
C MET A 234 -1.57 -20.70 9.44
N MET A 235 -1.49 -21.79 10.20
CA MET A 235 -1.11 -23.10 9.66
C MET A 235 -2.35 -23.99 9.46
N VAL A 236 -3.43 -23.39 8.98
CA VAL A 236 -4.61 -24.09 8.45
C VAL A 236 -4.91 -23.51 7.06
N ASP A 237 -4.77 -24.37 6.07
CA ASP A 237 -5.19 -24.16 4.69
C ASP A 237 -6.72 -24.04 4.66
N THR A 238 -7.22 -22.84 4.91
CA THR A 238 -8.55 -22.45 4.46
C THR A 238 -8.33 -21.51 3.28
N GLY A 239 -8.81 -21.92 2.11
CA GLY A 239 -8.88 -21.09 0.92
C GLY A 239 -9.86 -19.93 1.11
N ALA A 240 -9.54 -19.03 2.04
CA ALA A 240 -10.13 -17.71 2.11
C ALA A 240 -9.70 -17.00 0.83
N LYS A 241 -10.62 -16.97 -0.12
CA LYS A 241 -10.55 -16.08 -1.28
C LYS A 241 -10.14 -14.72 -0.74
N THR A 242 -9.11 -14.13 -1.33
CA THR A 242 -8.83 -12.71 -1.20
C THR A 242 -10.01 -11.98 -1.83
N ASP A 243 -11.12 -11.88 -1.10
CA ASP A 243 -12.21 -11.00 -1.47
C ASP A 243 -11.62 -9.59 -1.49
N ALA A 244 -11.90 -8.87 -2.58
CA ALA A 244 -11.52 -7.48 -2.74
C ALA A 244 -11.94 -6.69 -1.48
N PRO A 245 -11.22 -5.60 -1.10
CA PRO A 245 -11.64 -4.77 0.02
C PRO A 245 -13.09 -4.31 -0.22
N GLN A 246 -14.03 -4.93 0.50
CA GLN A 246 -15.42 -4.52 0.43
C GLN A 246 -15.54 -3.23 1.23
N ASP A 247 -15.98 -2.16 0.57
CA ASP A 247 -16.30 -0.90 1.22
C ASP A 247 -17.45 -1.12 2.21
N PHE A 248 -17.27 -0.68 3.45
CA PHE A 248 -18.28 -0.79 4.49
C PHE A 248 -19.38 0.27 4.30
N VAL A 249 -20.63 -0.12 4.56
CA VAL A 249 -21.74 0.83 4.67
C VAL A 249 -21.64 1.51 6.03
N VAL A 250 -21.46 2.84 6.02
CA VAL A 250 -21.35 3.64 7.25
C VAL A 250 -22.48 4.64 7.37
N PRO A 251 -22.92 4.99 8.60
CA PRO A 251 -23.94 6.00 8.82
C PRO A 251 -23.58 7.37 8.21
N PRO A 252 -24.56 8.15 7.71
CA PRO A 252 -24.31 9.51 7.20
C PRO A 252 -23.64 10.43 8.23
N LEU A 253 -23.85 10.16 9.52
CA LEU A 253 -23.19 10.84 10.63
C LEU A 253 -21.65 10.77 10.51
N PHE A 254 -21.10 9.61 10.12
CA PHE A 254 -19.65 9.42 10.06
C PHE A 254 -19.01 10.23 8.94
N LEU A 255 -19.72 10.40 7.82
CA LEU A 255 -19.26 11.29 6.76
C LEU A 255 -19.13 12.73 7.29
N ARG A 256 -20.10 13.23 8.06
CA ARG A 256 -19.99 14.58 8.66
C ARG A 256 -18.79 14.69 9.61
N MET A 257 -18.59 13.69 10.46
CA MET A 257 -17.43 13.64 11.37
C MET A 257 -16.10 13.57 10.61
N LEU A 258 -16.06 12.90 9.46
CA LEU A 258 -14.88 12.83 8.60
C LEU A 258 -14.53 14.20 7.97
N TYR A 259 -15.55 14.99 7.60
CA TYR A 259 -15.36 16.38 7.18
C TYR A 259 -14.86 17.26 8.33
N GLN A 260 -15.45 17.12 9.52
CA GLN A 260 -15.02 17.82 10.74
C GLN A 260 -13.55 17.52 11.05
N LEU A 261 -13.18 16.23 11.11
CA LEU A 261 -11.79 15.78 11.30
C LEU A 261 -10.84 16.40 10.29
N TYR A 262 -11.23 16.44 9.02
CA TYR A 262 -10.39 17.06 7.99
C TYR A 262 -10.22 18.56 8.23
N ASP A 263 -11.28 19.28 8.61
CA ASP A 263 -11.21 20.72 8.85
C ASP A 263 -10.37 21.04 10.11
N ASP A 264 -10.42 20.19 11.15
CA ASP A 264 -9.54 20.26 12.32
C ASP A 264 -8.08 20.00 11.94
N MET A 265 -7.83 18.93 11.15
CA MET A 265 -6.50 18.59 10.64
C MET A 265 -5.94 19.72 9.77
N HIS A 266 -6.77 20.33 8.94
CA HIS A 266 -6.40 21.47 8.10
C HIS A 266 -5.98 22.68 8.96
N SER A 267 -6.66 22.92 10.07
CA SER A 267 -6.35 24.00 11.02
C SER A 267 -5.05 23.74 11.79
N ILE A 268 -4.80 22.49 12.18
CA ILE A 268 -3.58 22.05 12.90
C ILE A 268 -2.35 22.05 11.97
N LEU A 269 -2.50 21.54 10.74
CA LEU A 269 -1.41 21.33 9.78
C LEU A 269 -1.07 22.60 9.00
N GLN A 270 -0.67 23.65 9.72
CA GLN A 270 -0.20 24.91 9.11
C GLN A 270 1.18 24.73 8.45
N PRO A 271 1.57 25.62 7.50
CA PRO A 271 2.80 25.46 6.70
C PRO A 271 4.07 25.20 7.51
N LYS A 272 4.28 25.92 8.62
CA LYS A 272 5.46 25.75 9.49
C LYS A 272 5.51 24.35 10.10
N LYS A 273 4.36 23.82 10.51
CA LYS A 273 4.25 22.53 11.19
C LYS A 273 4.36 21.36 10.20
N ILE A 274 3.77 21.51 9.02
CA ILE A 274 3.91 20.53 7.93
C ILE A 274 5.38 20.25 7.62
N CYS A 275 6.22 21.29 7.57
CA CYS A 275 7.66 21.11 7.31
C CYS A 275 8.35 20.21 8.34
N ALA A 276 7.92 20.25 9.61
CA ALA A 276 8.47 19.41 10.67
C ALA A 276 7.90 17.98 10.63
N ILE A 277 6.64 17.81 10.22
CA ILE A 277 5.93 16.52 10.19
C ILE A 277 6.34 15.66 8.99
N ILE A 278 6.62 16.26 7.83
CA ILE A 278 6.95 15.52 6.60
C ILE A 278 8.04 14.45 6.79
N PRO A 279 9.19 14.74 7.44
CA PRO A 279 10.24 13.75 7.68
C PRO A 279 10.03 12.91 8.96
N ASP A 280 9.01 13.20 9.77
CA ASP A 280 8.82 12.51 11.05
C ASP A 280 8.25 11.09 10.86
N ARG A 281 8.93 10.11 11.46
CA ARG A 281 8.60 8.68 11.29
C ARG A 281 7.25 8.28 11.90
N ILE A 282 6.76 9.06 12.88
CA ILE A 282 5.51 8.77 13.59
C ILE A 282 4.34 9.44 12.88
N ALA A 283 4.46 10.73 12.59
CA ALA A 283 3.38 11.53 12.02
C ALA A 283 3.23 11.37 10.50
N ALA A 284 4.30 11.10 9.74
CA ALA A 284 4.25 11.00 8.28
C ALA A 284 3.27 9.94 7.71
N PRO A 285 3.15 8.73 8.30
CA PRO A 285 2.12 7.77 7.89
C PRO A 285 0.70 8.33 8.03
N THR A 286 0.40 9.01 9.14
CA THR A 286 -0.91 9.61 9.38
C THR A 286 -1.18 10.78 8.44
N LEU A 287 -0.18 11.63 8.21
CA LEU A 287 -0.26 12.69 7.19
C LEU A 287 -0.55 12.11 5.79
N SER A 288 0.06 10.97 5.45
CA SER A 288 -0.21 10.30 4.17
C SER A 288 -1.64 9.78 4.06
N VAL A 289 -2.24 9.31 5.16
CA VAL A 289 -3.66 8.94 5.20
C VAL A 289 -4.55 10.17 5.03
N ILE A 290 -4.23 11.28 5.70
CA ILE A 290 -4.97 12.55 5.58
C ILE A 290 -4.91 13.10 4.15
N LEU A 291 -3.76 13.05 3.47
CA LEU A 291 -3.63 13.46 2.07
C LEU A 291 -4.48 12.61 1.12
N LYS A 292 -4.52 11.29 1.36
CA LYS A 292 -5.40 10.38 0.60
C LYS A 292 -6.88 10.70 0.89
N LEU A 293 -7.22 10.97 2.14
CA LEU A 293 -8.57 11.36 2.55
C LEU A 293 -8.99 12.67 1.87
N GLU A 294 -8.17 13.71 1.93
CA GLU A 294 -8.39 15.00 1.27
C GLU A 294 -8.66 14.85 -0.23
N ASN A 295 -7.94 13.94 -0.89
CA ASN A 295 -8.15 13.61 -2.30
C ASN A 295 -9.47 12.85 -2.58
N GLY A 296 -9.99 12.14 -1.58
CA GLY A 296 -11.29 11.46 -1.63
C GLY A 296 -12.48 12.38 -1.31
N LEU A 297 -12.30 13.34 -0.41
CA LEU A 297 -13.32 14.32 -0.04
C LEU A 297 -13.56 15.35 -1.15
N THR A 298 -14.79 15.84 -1.23
CA THR A 298 -15.22 16.81 -2.25
C THR A 298 -15.64 18.13 -1.63
N ASP A 299 -15.37 19.22 -2.34
CA ASP A 299 -15.97 20.52 -2.14
C ASP A 299 -16.76 20.86 -3.41
N GLY A 300 -18.08 20.68 -3.35
CA GLY A 300 -18.95 20.71 -4.51
C GLY A 300 -18.62 19.62 -5.54
N LYS A 301 -18.09 20.04 -6.70
CA LYS A 301 -17.74 19.12 -7.82
C LYS A 301 -16.27 18.73 -7.86
N GLN A 302 -15.43 19.34 -7.04
CA GLN A 302 -13.97 19.18 -7.09
C GLN A 302 -13.46 18.51 -5.83
N SER A 303 -12.29 17.88 -5.93
CA SER A 303 -11.62 17.33 -4.74
C SER A 303 -11.13 18.46 -3.84
N LYS A 304 -11.23 18.29 -2.51
CA LYS A 304 -10.65 19.22 -1.53
C LYS A 304 -9.13 19.39 -1.71
N ALA A 305 -8.43 18.37 -2.21
CA ALA A 305 -7.00 18.44 -2.50
C ALA A 305 -6.64 19.51 -3.55
N TRP A 306 -7.61 19.90 -4.40
CA TRP A 306 -7.42 20.92 -5.44
C TRP A 306 -7.61 22.35 -4.94
N ALA A 307 -8.06 22.54 -3.70
CA ALA A 307 -8.11 23.86 -3.08
C ALA A 307 -6.71 24.49 -3.02
N ARG A 308 -6.65 25.83 -3.12
CA ARG A 308 -5.36 26.55 -3.12
C ARG A 308 -4.57 26.39 -1.82
N ASP A 309 -5.29 26.31 -0.70
CA ASP A 309 -4.72 26.16 0.64
C ASP A 309 -4.95 24.74 1.19
N SER A 310 -5.04 23.73 0.31
CA SER A 310 -5.15 22.33 0.75
C SER A 310 -3.88 21.86 1.46
N ILE A 311 -3.98 20.82 2.29
CA ILE A 311 -2.82 20.18 2.91
C ILE A 311 -1.89 19.66 1.80
N THR A 312 -2.44 19.10 0.72
CA THR A 312 -1.68 18.72 -0.48
C THR A 312 -0.90 19.89 -1.07
N ALA A 313 -1.54 21.07 -1.23
CA ALA A 313 -0.88 22.27 -1.73
C ALA A 313 0.25 22.74 -0.80
N ARG A 314 0.02 22.71 0.51
CA ARG A 314 1.03 23.09 1.52
C ARG A 314 2.23 22.14 1.50
N VAL A 315 2.02 20.81 1.42
CA VAL A 315 3.09 19.79 1.34
C VAL A 315 3.92 19.95 0.07
N LEU A 316 3.29 20.29 -1.07
CA LEU A 316 3.98 20.53 -2.35
C LEU A 316 4.51 21.97 -2.48
N GLU A 317 4.44 22.76 -1.40
CA GLU A 317 4.79 24.18 -1.33
C GLU A 317 4.17 25.01 -2.47
N TYR A 318 2.98 24.65 -2.91
CA TYR A 318 2.36 25.21 -4.09
C TYR A 318 2.02 26.69 -3.87
N THR A 319 2.63 27.56 -4.69
CA THR A 319 2.37 29.00 -4.73
C THR A 319 2.33 29.45 -6.18
N ASP A 320 1.42 30.38 -6.53
CA ASP A 320 1.22 30.82 -7.92
C ASP A 320 2.47 31.54 -8.50
N ASN A 321 3.31 32.16 -7.64
CA ASN A 321 4.46 32.98 -8.04
C ASN A 321 5.84 32.42 -7.64
N GLY A 322 5.92 31.29 -6.92
CA GLY A 322 7.19 30.74 -6.47
C GLY A 322 7.91 29.94 -7.55
N SER A 323 9.04 30.46 -8.03
CA SER A 323 9.90 29.79 -9.04
C SER A 323 11.21 29.23 -8.48
N GLU A 324 11.54 29.53 -7.23
CA GLU A 324 12.78 29.07 -6.59
C GLU A 324 12.57 27.73 -5.87
N ARG A 325 13.66 26.95 -5.80
CA ARG A 325 13.67 25.68 -5.07
C ARG A 325 13.88 25.98 -3.59
N SER A 326 13.03 25.43 -2.74
CA SER A 326 13.25 25.52 -1.30
C SER A 326 14.28 24.48 -0.84
N ASP A 327 15.08 24.83 0.16
CA ASP A 327 15.99 23.89 0.83
C ASP A 327 15.22 22.77 1.54
N ILE A 328 14.02 23.08 2.05
CA ILE A 328 13.13 22.14 2.72
C ILE A 328 12.70 21.02 1.77
N MET A 329 12.22 21.37 0.57
CA MET A 329 11.83 20.39 -0.44
C MET A 329 13.03 19.61 -0.98
N GLU A 330 14.19 20.25 -1.15
CA GLU A 330 15.41 19.54 -1.55
C GLU A 330 15.85 18.49 -0.51
N SER A 331 15.70 18.80 0.77
CA SER A 331 15.91 17.84 1.86
C SER A 331 14.87 16.71 1.80
N ALA A 332 13.58 17.06 1.68
CA ALA A 332 12.47 16.10 1.62
C ALA A 332 12.58 15.10 0.45
N LEU A 333 13.04 15.55 -0.72
CA LEU A 333 13.25 14.68 -1.89
C LEU A 333 14.32 13.59 -1.68
N ARG A 334 15.22 13.78 -0.71
CA ARG A 334 16.31 12.84 -0.40
C ARG A 334 16.09 12.07 0.89
N ASP A 335 15.04 12.37 1.62
CA ASP A 335 14.71 11.71 2.87
C ASP A 335 13.88 10.43 2.66
N THR A 336 14.14 9.41 3.45
CA THR A 336 13.51 8.09 3.32
C THR A 336 12.05 8.04 3.72
N ILE A 337 11.57 9.01 4.52
CA ILE A 337 10.21 9.07 5.05
C ILE A 337 9.41 10.11 4.25
N ALA A 338 9.96 11.31 4.11
CA ALA A 338 9.35 12.43 3.40
C ALA A 338 8.97 12.08 1.96
N THR A 339 9.81 11.30 1.26
CA THR A 339 9.52 10.85 -0.11
C THR A 339 8.21 10.05 -0.22
N HIS A 340 7.77 9.34 0.82
CA HIS A 340 6.47 8.67 0.83
C HIS A 340 5.29 9.63 1.03
N VAL A 341 5.48 10.69 1.83
CA VAL A 341 4.50 11.77 1.98
C VAL A 341 4.35 12.53 0.67
N LEU A 342 5.46 12.87 0.01
CA LEU A 342 5.47 13.57 -1.28
C LEU A 342 4.75 12.76 -2.37
N GLN A 343 4.96 11.43 -2.42
CA GLN A 343 4.21 10.57 -3.33
C GLN A 343 2.69 10.64 -3.07
N SER A 344 2.28 10.59 -1.80
CA SER A 344 0.86 10.69 -1.43
C SER A 344 0.25 12.05 -1.80
N ALA A 345 1.00 13.14 -1.61
CA ALA A 345 0.57 14.49 -2.00
C ALA A 345 0.46 14.63 -3.53
N LEU A 346 1.43 14.12 -4.29
CA LEU A 346 1.40 14.18 -5.76
C LEU A 346 0.16 13.48 -6.33
N LEU A 347 -0.25 12.34 -5.78
CA LEU A 347 -1.45 11.60 -6.22
C LEU A 347 -2.77 12.37 -6.04
N GLY A 348 -2.81 13.35 -5.14
CA GLY A 348 -3.97 14.24 -4.95
C GLY A 348 -3.84 15.60 -5.66
N ALA A 349 -2.68 15.90 -6.23
CA ALA A 349 -2.39 17.23 -6.75
C ALA A 349 -3.15 17.53 -8.05
N ARG A 350 -3.57 18.79 -8.19
CA ARG A 350 -4.11 19.32 -9.45
C ARG A 350 -3.02 19.44 -10.53
N ASN A 351 -3.41 19.39 -11.80
CA ASN A 351 -2.48 19.47 -12.94
C ASN A 351 -1.55 20.70 -12.91
N THR A 352 -2.03 21.86 -12.45
CA THR A 352 -1.20 23.07 -12.31
C THR A 352 -0.15 22.94 -11.20
N ALA A 353 -0.45 22.20 -10.13
CA ALA A 353 0.52 21.90 -9.07
C ALA A 353 1.56 20.89 -9.55
N LEU A 354 1.15 19.85 -10.29
CA LEU A 354 2.06 18.90 -10.93
C LEU A 354 3.01 19.60 -11.91
N ALA A 355 2.48 20.49 -12.77
CA ALA A 355 3.29 21.24 -13.74
C ALA A 355 4.30 22.17 -13.05
N ARG A 356 3.91 22.85 -11.96
CA ARG A 356 4.83 23.64 -11.15
C ARG A 356 5.92 22.76 -10.52
N PHE A 357 5.52 21.66 -9.87
CA PHE A 357 6.45 20.76 -9.21
C PHE A 357 7.46 20.17 -10.21
N TRP A 358 7.00 19.79 -11.40
CA TRP A 358 7.86 19.44 -12.53
C TRP A 358 8.86 20.55 -12.85
N LYS A 359 8.36 21.76 -13.16
CA LYS A 359 9.18 22.90 -13.60
C LYS A 359 10.27 23.28 -12.60
N VAL A 360 9.93 23.33 -11.31
CA VAL A 360 10.82 23.79 -10.24
C VAL A 360 11.76 22.66 -9.81
N TYR A 361 11.24 21.46 -9.54
CA TYR A 361 11.97 20.42 -8.83
C TYR A 361 12.47 19.27 -9.72
N ILE A 362 11.83 18.93 -10.85
CA ILE A 362 12.19 17.71 -11.58
C ILE A 362 12.86 17.98 -12.93
N ARG A 363 12.40 18.99 -13.68
CA ARG A 363 12.91 19.33 -15.01
C ARG A 363 14.44 19.49 -15.02
N GLY A 364 15.11 18.82 -15.96
CA GLY A 364 16.57 18.78 -16.10
C GLY A 364 17.28 17.88 -15.08
N ARG A 365 16.54 17.15 -14.23
CA ARG A 365 17.08 16.31 -13.15
C ARG A 365 16.42 14.93 -13.09
N VAL A 366 15.67 14.50 -14.12
CA VAL A 366 14.93 13.23 -14.13
C VAL A 366 15.86 12.06 -13.87
N VAL A 367 16.99 12.00 -14.58
CA VAL A 367 17.97 10.92 -14.42
C VAL A 367 18.66 11.00 -13.06
N LYS A 368 19.12 12.19 -12.66
CA LYS A 368 19.85 12.39 -11.39
C LYS A 368 19.02 12.00 -10.17
N LEU A 369 17.76 12.40 -10.14
CA LEU A 369 16.82 12.07 -9.06
C LEU A 369 16.26 10.64 -9.21
N GLY A 370 16.00 10.19 -10.43
CA GLY A 370 15.61 8.81 -10.74
C GLY A 370 16.66 7.78 -10.33
N ALA A 371 17.93 8.15 -10.32
CA ALA A 371 19.03 7.28 -9.89
C ALA A 371 19.28 7.33 -8.36
N HIS A 372 18.56 8.17 -7.61
CA HIS A 372 18.70 8.32 -6.16
C HIS A 372 17.82 7.30 -5.40
N PRO A 373 18.32 6.62 -4.35
CA PRO A 373 17.56 5.59 -3.62
C PRO A 373 16.20 6.02 -3.05
N CYS A 374 16.05 7.31 -2.72
CA CYS A 374 14.78 7.87 -2.20
C CYS A 374 13.99 8.65 -3.26
N ALA A 375 14.67 9.50 -4.04
CA ALA A 375 13.99 10.46 -4.90
C ALA A 375 13.35 9.80 -6.12
N ASN A 376 13.87 8.63 -6.54
CA ASN A 376 13.35 7.88 -7.68
C ASN A 376 11.84 7.61 -7.58
N PHE A 377 11.33 7.37 -6.37
CA PHE A 377 9.92 7.08 -6.15
C PHE A 377 9.07 8.32 -6.44
N VAL A 378 9.50 9.50 -6.00
CA VAL A 378 8.82 10.77 -6.29
C VAL A 378 8.85 11.07 -7.79
N VAL A 379 9.97 10.85 -8.47
CA VAL A 379 10.06 11.03 -9.93
C VAL A 379 9.13 10.06 -10.66
N ALA A 380 9.14 8.77 -10.29
CA ALA A 380 8.27 7.76 -10.89
C ALA A 380 6.78 8.13 -10.70
N THR A 381 6.37 8.49 -9.47
CA THR A 381 5.00 8.93 -9.20
C THR A 381 4.63 10.17 -10.01
N LEU A 382 5.51 11.16 -10.13
CA LEU A 382 5.22 12.33 -10.96
C LEU A 382 5.05 11.94 -12.44
N LEU A 383 5.95 11.12 -13.00
CA LEU A 383 5.83 10.67 -14.40
C LEU A 383 4.52 9.91 -14.66
N ARG A 384 4.02 9.17 -13.67
CA ARG A 384 2.71 8.49 -13.73
C ARG A 384 1.56 9.49 -13.91
N LEU A 385 1.69 10.69 -13.36
CA LEU A 385 0.63 11.69 -13.28
C LEU A 385 0.74 12.80 -14.34
N LEU A 386 1.90 12.97 -14.98
CA LEU A 386 2.08 14.00 -15.98
C LEU A 386 1.20 13.75 -17.22
N PRO A 387 0.64 14.82 -17.82
CA PRO A 387 -0.12 14.68 -19.06
C PRO A 387 0.79 14.27 -20.20
N ILE A 388 0.31 13.35 -21.04
CA ILE A 388 0.97 12.93 -22.27
C ILE A 388 0.29 13.65 -23.43
N THR A 389 1.08 14.37 -24.21
CA THR A 389 0.66 15.05 -25.44
C THR A 389 1.32 14.36 -26.63
N SER A 390 0.53 14.02 -27.66
CA SER A 390 0.99 13.22 -28.80
C SER A 390 2.02 13.94 -29.69
N ASN A 391 2.18 15.26 -29.56
CA ASN A 391 3.05 16.09 -30.41
C ASN A 391 4.54 16.09 -30.00
N ASP A 392 4.99 15.14 -29.18
CA ASP A 392 6.35 15.11 -28.60
C ASP A 392 6.75 16.37 -27.81
N GLU A 393 5.76 17.16 -27.41
CA GLU A 393 5.92 18.34 -26.58
C GLU A 393 5.49 18.05 -25.14
N GLY A 394 5.94 18.88 -24.20
CA GLY A 394 5.47 18.87 -22.82
C GLY A 394 6.34 18.09 -21.81
N PRO A 395 5.97 18.14 -20.52
CA PRO A 395 6.78 17.63 -19.42
C PRO A 395 7.20 16.16 -19.56
N PHE A 396 6.29 15.32 -20.02
CA PHE A 396 6.55 13.88 -20.14
C PHE A 396 7.54 13.59 -21.30
N ALA A 397 7.38 14.25 -22.45
CA ALA A 397 8.29 14.12 -23.58
C ALA A 397 9.71 14.65 -23.26
N GLU A 398 9.80 15.75 -22.50
CA GLU A 398 11.08 16.24 -21.95
C GLU A 398 11.74 15.19 -21.04
N ALA A 399 10.96 14.54 -20.16
CA ALA A 399 11.48 13.47 -19.30
C ALA A 399 12.04 12.29 -20.09
N LEU A 400 11.35 11.86 -21.15
CA LEU A 400 11.85 10.80 -22.03
C LEU A 400 13.16 11.21 -22.72
N SER A 401 13.29 12.47 -23.11
CA SER A 401 14.51 13.01 -23.75
C SER A 401 15.69 12.99 -22.77
N GLU A 402 15.47 13.36 -21.50
CA GLU A 402 16.48 13.25 -20.44
C GLU A 402 16.89 11.79 -20.18
N LEU A 403 15.92 10.88 -20.15
CA LEU A 403 16.16 9.44 -19.99
C LEU A 403 16.95 8.85 -21.17
N GLU A 404 16.69 9.30 -22.40
CA GLU A 404 17.45 8.90 -23.58
C GLU A 404 18.90 9.39 -23.52
N GLN A 405 19.13 10.62 -23.04
CA GLN A 405 20.49 11.19 -22.98
C GLN A 405 21.38 10.56 -21.89
N ALA A 406 20.84 10.23 -20.73
CA ALA A 406 21.65 9.82 -19.56
C ALA A 406 21.07 8.65 -18.75
N GLY A 407 20.13 7.87 -19.30
CA GLY A 407 19.48 6.75 -18.61
C GLY A 407 20.43 5.64 -18.13
N ASP A 408 21.68 5.62 -18.59
CA ASP A 408 22.68 4.64 -18.16
C ASP A 408 23.04 4.74 -16.68
N GLN A 409 22.81 5.89 -16.06
CA GLN A 409 22.96 6.08 -14.62
C GLN A 409 21.93 5.26 -13.82
N LEU A 410 20.71 5.10 -14.34
CA LEU A 410 19.65 4.29 -13.72
C LEU A 410 20.07 2.82 -13.66
N VAL A 411 20.65 2.31 -14.75
CA VAL A 411 21.16 0.93 -14.83
C VAL A 411 22.32 0.74 -13.85
N LYS A 412 23.31 1.65 -13.84
CA LYS A 412 24.49 1.58 -12.95
C LYS A 412 24.10 1.60 -11.47
N ASN A 413 23.10 2.38 -11.09
CA ASN A 413 22.61 2.46 -9.72
C ASN A 413 21.57 1.40 -9.38
N SER A 414 21.21 0.53 -10.33
CA SER A 414 20.16 -0.49 -10.17
C SER A 414 18.76 0.07 -9.86
N MET A 415 18.48 1.29 -10.30
CA MET A 415 17.24 2.02 -10.03
C MET A 415 16.45 2.24 -11.32
N LEU A 416 15.67 1.24 -11.74
CA LEU A 416 14.88 1.33 -12.98
C LEU A 416 13.45 1.83 -12.81
N GLY A 417 13.00 2.15 -11.59
CA GLY A 417 11.60 2.51 -11.31
C GLY A 417 11.06 3.65 -12.17
N THR A 418 11.87 4.69 -12.39
CA THR A 418 11.52 5.81 -13.28
C THR A 418 11.36 5.37 -14.74
N LEU A 419 12.27 4.52 -15.24
CA LEU A 419 12.22 4.00 -16.60
C LEU A 419 11.06 3.02 -16.80
N GLN A 420 10.82 2.11 -15.84
CA GLN A 420 9.69 1.19 -15.83
C GLN A 420 8.35 1.95 -15.88
N THR A 421 8.22 3.01 -15.08
CA THR A 421 7.00 3.83 -15.05
C THR A 421 6.81 4.59 -16.36
N ALA A 422 7.88 5.10 -16.97
CA ALA A 422 7.80 5.75 -18.27
C ALA A 422 7.29 4.79 -19.36
N VAL A 423 7.79 3.55 -19.39
CA VAL A 423 7.34 2.51 -20.34
C VAL A 423 5.87 2.16 -20.12
N GLU A 424 5.47 1.90 -18.87
CA GLU A 424 4.07 1.60 -18.51
C GLU A 424 3.13 2.73 -18.95
N ARG A 425 3.50 3.99 -18.71
CA ARG A 425 2.69 5.14 -19.12
C ARG A 425 2.58 5.34 -20.62
N CYS A 426 3.64 5.08 -21.38
CA CYS A 426 3.59 5.15 -22.84
C CYS A 426 2.66 4.08 -23.41
N ALA A 427 2.72 2.85 -22.85
CA ALA A 427 1.86 1.75 -23.22
C ALA A 427 0.38 2.05 -22.92
N GLU A 428 0.07 2.54 -21.72
CA GLU A 428 -1.30 2.90 -21.31
C GLU A 428 -1.90 4.02 -22.18
N ALA A 429 -1.09 5.02 -22.54
CA ALA A 429 -1.55 6.15 -23.34
C ALA A 429 -1.49 5.88 -24.86
N ASN A 430 -0.90 4.76 -25.29
CA ASN A 430 -0.58 4.46 -26.69
C ASN A 430 0.10 5.65 -27.40
N ALA A 431 1.10 6.24 -26.74
CA ALA A 431 1.77 7.46 -27.20
C ALA A 431 3.24 7.48 -26.76
N LEU A 432 4.11 8.06 -27.61
CA LEU A 432 5.56 8.21 -27.38
C LEU A 432 6.32 6.89 -27.17
N GLU A 433 5.74 5.77 -27.61
CA GLU A 433 6.30 4.44 -27.42
C GLU A 433 7.64 4.22 -28.15
N ASP A 434 7.82 4.81 -29.34
CA ASP A 434 9.12 4.85 -30.03
C ASP A 434 10.20 5.53 -29.15
N LYS A 435 9.86 6.68 -28.59
CA LYS A 435 10.78 7.52 -27.81
C LYS A 435 11.17 6.84 -26.50
N VAL A 436 10.23 6.20 -25.82
CA VAL A 436 10.56 5.45 -24.59
C VAL A 436 11.38 4.21 -24.90
N MET A 437 11.14 3.52 -26.04
CA MET A 437 11.96 2.39 -26.44
C MET A 437 13.40 2.83 -26.76
N ARG A 438 13.59 3.97 -27.45
CA ARG A 438 14.92 4.57 -27.64
C ARG A 438 15.59 4.90 -26.31
N ALA A 439 14.85 5.45 -25.34
CA ALA A 439 15.37 5.70 -24.00
C ALA A 439 15.81 4.40 -23.28
N VAL A 440 15.06 3.30 -23.42
CA VAL A 440 15.45 1.99 -22.88
C VAL A 440 16.74 1.50 -23.55
N LEU A 441 16.84 1.56 -24.88
CA LEU A 441 18.05 1.14 -25.59
C LEU A 441 19.27 1.99 -25.17
N ALA A 442 19.11 3.30 -25.09
CA ALA A 442 20.16 4.22 -24.68
C ALA A 442 20.62 3.98 -23.24
N ALA A 443 19.70 3.71 -22.31
CA ALA A 443 20.04 3.40 -20.92
C ALA A 443 20.96 2.17 -20.79
N PHE A 444 20.73 1.13 -21.60
CA PHE A 444 21.59 -0.06 -21.64
C PHE A 444 22.79 0.08 -22.59
N ARG A 445 22.92 1.24 -23.26
CA ARG A 445 23.95 1.56 -24.26
C ARG A 445 23.93 0.62 -25.47
N PHE A 446 22.73 0.30 -25.95
CA PHE A 446 22.53 -0.40 -27.22
C PHE A 446 22.58 0.58 -28.40
N PRO A 447 23.12 0.16 -29.56
CA PRO A 447 22.88 0.88 -30.81
C PRO A 447 21.40 0.76 -31.21
N LEU A 448 20.90 1.72 -32.00
CA LEU A 448 19.52 1.66 -32.53
C LEU A 448 19.31 0.44 -33.42
N GLU A 449 20.34 0.07 -34.18
CA GLU A 449 20.36 -1.11 -35.03
C GLU A 449 21.57 -1.98 -34.68
N GLY A 450 21.32 -3.21 -34.22
CA GLY A 450 22.36 -4.22 -33.97
C GLY A 450 22.34 -4.81 -32.56
N GLU A 451 22.99 -5.97 -32.41
CA GLU A 451 23.13 -6.68 -31.13
C GLU A 451 21.83 -7.12 -30.45
N ILE A 452 20.73 -7.13 -31.19
CA ILE A 452 19.39 -7.57 -30.75
C ILE A 452 19.42 -8.87 -29.92
N PRO A 453 20.15 -9.94 -30.27
CA PRO A 453 20.18 -11.19 -29.48
C PRO A 453 20.65 -11.01 -28.02
N LEU A 454 21.40 -9.94 -27.73
CA LEU A 454 21.95 -9.65 -26.41
C LEU A 454 21.04 -8.78 -25.54
N PHE A 455 19.98 -8.19 -26.09
CA PHE A 455 19.10 -7.27 -25.36
C PHE A 455 18.52 -7.88 -24.08
N VAL A 456 17.78 -8.97 -24.17
CA VAL A 456 17.16 -9.60 -22.99
C VAL A 456 18.19 -10.04 -21.95
N PRO A 457 19.26 -10.78 -22.29
CA PRO A 457 20.29 -11.15 -21.31
C PRO A 457 20.91 -9.94 -20.60
N VAL A 458 21.17 -8.86 -21.35
CA VAL A 458 21.79 -7.65 -20.81
C VAL A 458 20.85 -6.97 -19.83
N VAL A 459 19.57 -6.79 -20.21
CA VAL A 459 18.55 -6.18 -19.34
C VAL A 459 18.31 -7.01 -18.09
N LEU A 460 18.18 -8.34 -18.21
CA LEU A 460 18.01 -9.22 -17.05
C LEU A 460 19.20 -9.14 -16.10
N SER A 461 20.41 -9.00 -16.63
CA SER A 461 21.62 -8.88 -15.82
C SER A 461 21.82 -7.51 -15.18
N MET A 462 21.05 -6.48 -15.56
CA MET A 462 21.23 -5.10 -15.08
C MET A 462 22.63 -4.51 -15.37
N HIS A 463 23.25 -4.90 -16.48
CA HIS A 463 24.52 -4.36 -16.93
C HIS A 463 24.34 -3.54 -18.20
N THR A 464 25.22 -2.58 -18.46
CA THR A 464 25.34 -2.00 -19.81
C THR A 464 25.91 -3.03 -20.78
N LEU A 465 25.62 -2.89 -22.07
CA LEU A 465 26.06 -3.81 -23.12
C LEU A 465 27.58 -4.11 -23.08
N LYS A 466 28.40 -3.07 -22.92
CA LYS A 466 29.87 -3.22 -22.80
C LYS A 466 30.27 -3.99 -21.54
N ALA A 467 29.63 -3.70 -20.41
CA ALA A 467 29.91 -4.39 -19.15
C ALA A 467 29.53 -5.88 -19.23
N PHE A 468 28.38 -6.20 -19.82
CA PHE A 468 27.93 -7.57 -20.03
C PHE A 468 28.90 -8.37 -20.92
N LYS A 469 29.36 -7.78 -22.03
CA LYS A 469 30.35 -8.43 -22.90
C LYS A 469 31.68 -8.70 -22.19
N ASN A 470 32.14 -7.77 -21.35
CA ASN A 470 33.37 -7.97 -20.58
C ASN A 470 33.22 -9.10 -19.54
N LEU A 471 32.06 -9.19 -18.90
CA LEU A 471 31.72 -10.29 -17.98
C LEU A 471 31.71 -11.64 -18.72
N ALA A 472 31.11 -11.69 -19.91
CA ALA A 472 31.10 -12.89 -20.74
C ALA A 472 32.52 -13.35 -21.13
N LYS A 473 33.36 -12.43 -21.63
CA LYS A 473 34.77 -12.72 -21.97
C LYS A 473 35.57 -13.24 -20.78
N SER A 474 35.38 -12.65 -19.59
CA SER A 474 36.06 -13.08 -18.37
C SER A 474 35.62 -14.45 -17.84
N ALA A 475 34.44 -14.92 -18.27
CA ALA A 475 33.96 -16.27 -17.96
C ALA A 475 34.62 -17.31 -18.88
N ASP A 476 34.78 -17.00 -20.16
CA ASP A 476 35.43 -17.86 -21.16
C ASP A 476 36.94 -18.03 -20.89
N GLU A 477 37.64 -16.98 -20.45
CA GLU A 477 39.08 -17.05 -20.14
C GLU A 477 39.43 -17.85 -18.87
N LYS A 478 38.44 -18.17 -18.01
CA LYS A 478 38.62 -18.94 -16.77
C LYS A 478 38.28 -20.42 -16.92
N GLU A 479 38.10 -20.92 -18.14
CA GLU A 479 38.02 -22.35 -18.44
C GLU A 479 39.43 -22.98 -18.41
N VAL A 480 39.95 -23.26 -17.20
CA VAL A 480 41.07 -24.19 -17.03
C VAL A 480 40.50 -25.62 -17.03
N PRO A 481 41.00 -26.53 -17.88
CA PRO A 481 40.50 -27.90 -17.94
C PRO A 481 40.96 -28.65 -16.69
N GLY A 482 40.05 -29.03 -15.80
CA GLY A 482 40.38 -30.00 -14.74
C GLY A 482 39.70 -29.87 -13.37
N LYS A 483 38.89 -28.84 -13.10
CA LYS A 483 38.05 -28.82 -11.89
C LYS A 483 36.58 -28.65 -12.27
N ARG A 484 35.79 -29.69 -12.02
CA ARG A 484 34.31 -29.65 -12.08
C ARG A 484 33.83 -28.47 -11.22
N LYS A 485 33.58 -27.33 -11.86
CA LYS A 485 32.83 -26.25 -11.25
C LYS A 485 31.40 -26.77 -11.09
N ARG A 486 30.91 -26.75 -9.85
CA ARG A 486 29.49 -26.66 -9.54
C ARG A 486 28.92 -25.63 -10.54
N ALA A 487 28.00 -26.04 -11.40
CA ALA A 487 27.42 -25.16 -12.41
C ALA A 487 27.09 -23.80 -11.76
N GLN A 488 27.87 -22.77 -12.06
CA GLN A 488 27.50 -21.41 -11.68
C GLN A 488 26.32 -21.09 -12.59
N ASN A 489 25.13 -21.27 -12.03
CA ASN A 489 23.86 -21.28 -12.74
C ASN A 489 23.74 -20.05 -13.63
N GLU A 490 23.32 -20.25 -14.89
CA GLU A 490 22.81 -19.17 -15.75
C GLU A 490 21.69 -18.38 -15.02
N ASP A 491 20.99 -18.99 -14.06
CA ASP A 491 19.98 -18.37 -13.17
C ASP A 491 20.52 -17.27 -12.25
N GLU A 492 21.83 -17.22 -11.92
CA GLU A 492 22.40 -16.18 -11.04
C GLU A 492 22.49 -14.79 -11.71
N ARG A 493 22.25 -14.70 -13.02
CA ARG A 493 22.33 -13.44 -13.78
C ARG A 493 20.97 -12.77 -14.01
N VAL A 494 19.89 -13.27 -13.43
CA VAL A 494 18.54 -12.72 -13.61
C VAL A 494 18.16 -11.87 -12.41
N THR A 495 17.96 -10.58 -12.64
CA THR A 495 17.50 -9.64 -11.61
C THR A 495 15.99 -9.42 -11.71
N THR A 496 15.34 -9.18 -10.56
CA THR A 496 13.92 -8.82 -10.51
C THR A 496 13.64 -7.51 -11.25
N GLN A 497 14.51 -6.51 -11.11
CA GLN A 497 14.34 -5.19 -11.75
C GLN A 497 14.43 -5.27 -13.28
N GLY A 498 15.39 -6.05 -13.81
CA GLY A 498 15.48 -6.31 -15.24
C GLY A 498 14.27 -7.06 -15.77
N SER A 499 13.80 -8.08 -15.03
CA SER A 499 12.58 -8.82 -15.38
C SER A 499 11.34 -7.91 -15.45
N ILE A 500 11.11 -7.08 -14.43
CA ILE A 500 9.97 -6.15 -14.41
C ILE A 500 10.05 -5.18 -15.58
N LEU A 501 11.23 -4.63 -15.91
CA LEU A 501 11.35 -3.74 -17.06
C LEU A 501 10.97 -4.44 -18.37
N LEU A 502 11.41 -5.67 -18.60
CA LEU A 502 11.04 -6.42 -19.80
C LEU A 502 9.54 -6.72 -19.87
N GLN A 503 8.92 -7.00 -18.72
CA GLN A 503 7.46 -7.16 -18.64
C GLN A 503 6.72 -5.87 -19.00
N ARG A 504 7.25 -4.70 -18.63
CA ARG A 504 6.67 -3.42 -19.05
C ARG A 504 6.88 -3.16 -20.54
N VAL A 505 8.05 -3.49 -21.07
CA VAL A 505 8.35 -3.34 -22.51
C VAL A 505 7.43 -4.22 -23.36
N SER A 506 7.04 -5.40 -22.88
CA SER A 506 6.05 -6.25 -23.57
C SER A 506 4.62 -5.69 -23.57
N LEU A 507 4.34 -4.60 -22.82
CA LEU A 507 3.05 -3.92 -22.89
C LEU A 507 3.00 -2.88 -24.02
N LEU A 508 4.13 -2.51 -24.63
CA LEU A 508 4.16 -1.56 -25.75
C LEU A 508 3.51 -2.16 -27.00
N HIS A 509 2.94 -1.33 -27.86
CA HIS A 509 2.28 -1.78 -29.07
C HIS A 509 3.29 -2.07 -30.21
N PRO A 510 2.93 -2.90 -31.20
CA PRO A 510 3.73 -3.06 -32.41
C PRO A 510 3.90 -1.71 -33.14
N PRO A 511 5.10 -1.37 -33.65
CA PRO A 511 6.30 -2.21 -33.77
C PRO A 511 7.29 -2.12 -32.57
N HIS A 512 7.00 -1.32 -31.56
CA HIS A 512 7.99 -0.92 -30.54
C HIS A 512 8.45 -2.07 -29.63
N GLN A 513 7.58 -3.04 -29.36
CA GLN A 513 7.94 -4.27 -28.64
C GLN A 513 8.69 -5.33 -29.47
N GLN A 514 8.83 -5.15 -30.80
CA GLN A 514 9.47 -6.17 -31.66
C GLN A 514 10.93 -6.43 -31.29
N TYR A 515 11.66 -5.41 -30.84
CA TYR A 515 13.06 -5.53 -30.44
C TYR A 515 13.25 -6.55 -29.29
N LEU A 516 12.32 -6.55 -28.33
CA LEU A 516 12.26 -7.52 -27.23
C LEU A 516 12.04 -8.94 -27.77
N TYR A 517 11.02 -9.12 -28.61
CA TYR A 517 10.67 -10.43 -29.12
C TYR A 517 11.70 -11.01 -30.07
N ASP A 518 12.36 -10.19 -30.89
CA ASP A 518 13.45 -10.62 -31.75
C ASP A 518 14.68 -11.04 -30.95
N SER A 519 14.93 -10.39 -29.81
CA SER A 519 15.98 -10.79 -28.88
C SER A 519 15.70 -12.17 -28.28
N LEU A 520 14.47 -12.38 -27.79
CA LEU A 520 14.01 -13.67 -27.26
C LEU A 520 14.08 -14.76 -28.31
N ALA A 521 13.64 -14.45 -29.54
CA ALA A 521 13.57 -15.42 -30.60
C ALA A 521 14.96 -15.96 -31.01
N LYS A 522 15.99 -15.11 -30.90
CA LYS A 522 17.37 -15.45 -31.25
C LYS A 522 18.14 -16.08 -30.08
N ASN A 523 17.62 -16.03 -28.86
CA ASN A 523 18.34 -16.42 -27.66
C ASN A 523 17.74 -17.66 -26.97
N LYS A 524 18.37 -18.80 -27.27
CA LYS A 524 17.89 -20.16 -26.98
C LYS A 524 17.91 -20.56 -25.49
N ALA A 525 18.57 -19.79 -24.62
CA ALA A 525 18.80 -20.14 -23.22
C ALA A 525 17.81 -19.49 -22.22
N LEU A 526 16.97 -18.55 -22.67
CA LEU A 526 16.17 -17.69 -21.78
C LEU A 526 14.79 -18.24 -21.36
N TYR A 527 14.31 -19.30 -22.01
CA TYR A 527 12.98 -19.86 -21.73
C TYR A 527 12.90 -20.69 -20.43
N SER A 528 14.02 -20.88 -19.72
CA SER A 528 14.05 -21.58 -18.42
C SER A 528 13.83 -20.68 -17.21
N CYS A 529 13.56 -19.37 -17.39
CA CYS A 529 13.43 -18.41 -16.30
C CYS A 529 12.00 -17.86 -16.14
N ARG A 530 11.70 -17.31 -14.96
CA ARG A 530 10.38 -16.72 -14.59
C ARG A 530 9.85 -15.63 -15.53
N VAL A 531 10.75 -15.07 -16.34
CA VAL A 531 10.46 -14.01 -17.31
C VAL A 531 9.66 -14.57 -18.49
N ALA A 532 9.86 -15.84 -18.86
CA ALA A 532 9.18 -16.47 -19.98
C ALA A 532 7.65 -16.56 -19.79
N ASP A 533 7.19 -16.81 -18.56
CA ASP A 533 5.75 -16.82 -18.23
C ASP A 533 5.12 -15.44 -18.36
N ALA A 534 5.79 -14.41 -17.85
CA ALA A 534 5.26 -13.05 -17.88
C ALA A 534 5.22 -12.51 -19.32
N LEU A 535 6.27 -12.79 -20.10
CA LEU A 535 6.33 -12.48 -21.53
C LEU A 535 5.29 -13.26 -22.34
N TRP A 536 5.05 -14.53 -21.99
CA TRP A 536 4.01 -15.35 -22.62
C TRP A 536 2.61 -14.74 -22.43
N ASN A 537 2.31 -14.25 -21.23
CA ASN A 537 1.02 -13.63 -20.94
C ASN A 537 0.83 -12.30 -21.69
N ALA A 538 1.90 -11.52 -21.85
CA ALA A 538 1.86 -10.22 -22.55
C ALA A 538 1.98 -10.32 -24.08
N ALA A 539 2.43 -11.46 -24.62
CA ALA A 539 2.68 -11.64 -26.05
C ALA A 539 1.39 -11.74 -26.88
N ASP A 540 1.41 -11.13 -28.07
CA ASP A 540 0.37 -11.30 -29.09
C ASP A 540 0.38 -12.72 -29.69
N GLY A 541 -0.70 -13.09 -30.41
CA GLY A 541 -0.83 -14.44 -30.97
C GLY A 541 0.30 -14.84 -31.93
N PHE A 542 0.86 -13.87 -32.67
CA PHE A 542 2.00 -14.09 -33.55
C PHE A 542 3.28 -14.42 -32.77
N THR A 543 3.57 -13.64 -31.73
CA THR A 543 4.75 -13.82 -30.87
C THR A 543 4.64 -15.09 -30.05
N LYS A 544 3.45 -15.40 -29.52
CA LYS A 544 3.17 -16.69 -28.87
C LYS A 544 3.51 -17.86 -29.81
N GLY A 545 3.17 -17.75 -31.09
CA GLY A 545 3.55 -18.73 -32.11
C GLY A 545 5.07 -18.93 -32.20
N LYS A 546 5.85 -17.84 -32.29
CA LYS A 546 7.33 -17.91 -32.29
C LYS A 546 7.89 -18.52 -31.01
N ILE A 547 7.35 -18.16 -29.84
CA ILE A 547 7.75 -18.70 -28.53
C ILE A 547 7.57 -20.22 -28.52
N VAL A 548 6.45 -20.72 -29.01
CA VAL A 548 6.19 -22.17 -29.08
C VAL A 548 7.10 -22.89 -30.06
N GLU A 549 7.34 -22.35 -31.25
CA GLU A 549 8.28 -22.95 -32.20
C GLU A 549 9.69 -23.09 -31.63
N LEU A 550 10.12 -22.14 -30.80
CA LEU A 550 11.41 -22.18 -30.12
C LEU A 550 11.41 -23.11 -28.91
N ALA A 551 10.34 -23.13 -28.12
CA ALA A 551 10.18 -24.06 -27.00
C ALA A 551 10.25 -25.52 -27.48
N LEU A 552 9.66 -25.82 -28.65
CA LEU A 552 9.75 -27.14 -29.28
C LEU A 552 11.17 -27.52 -29.67
N LYS A 553 11.97 -26.58 -30.18
CA LYS A 553 13.39 -26.84 -30.54
C LYS A 553 14.26 -27.17 -29.31
N HIS A 554 13.82 -26.77 -28.11
CA HIS A 554 14.60 -26.92 -26.87
C HIS A 554 13.86 -27.71 -25.77
N GLU A 555 12.83 -28.45 -26.14
CA GLU A 555 11.93 -29.16 -25.21
C GLU A 555 12.68 -30.03 -24.21
N LYS A 556 13.67 -30.82 -24.65
CA LYS A 556 14.48 -31.69 -23.77
C LYS A 556 15.22 -30.90 -22.68
N ARG A 557 15.72 -29.70 -23.00
CA ARG A 557 16.44 -28.83 -22.03
C ARG A 557 15.46 -28.16 -21.08
N LEU A 558 14.30 -27.73 -21.58
CA LEU A 558 13.25 -27.10 -20.77
C LEU A 558 12.62 -28.09 -19.79
N ILE A 559 12.38 -29.35 -20.19
CA ILE A 559 11.90 -30.41 -19.29
C ILE A 559 12.93 -30.72 -18.20
N ALA A 560 14.22 -30.67 -18.53
CA ALA A 560 15.31 -30.89 -17.57
C ALA A 560 15.48 -29.73 -16.58
N SER A 561 14.90 -28.56 -16.85
CA SER A 561 14.89 -27.41 -15.94
C SER A 561 13.70 -27.50 -14.99
N THR A 562 13.92 -27.19 -13.72
CA THR A 562 12.88 -27.10 -12.68
C THR A 562 11.74 -26.17 -13.06
N TYR A 563 12.04 -25.04 -13.71
CA TYR A 563 11.02 -24.08 -14.13
C TYR A 563 10.52 -24.32 -15.55
N GLY A 564 11.40 -24.74 -16.47
CA GLY A 564 11.03 -25.00 -17.86
C GLY A 564 9.94 -26.07 -18.03
N ARG A 565 9.84 -27.02 -17.08
CA ARG A 565 8.76 -28.02 -17.05
C ARG A 565 7.37 -27.40 -16.89
N PHE A 566 7.23 -26.42 -15.99
CA PHE A 566 5.96 -25.70 -15.78
C PHE A 566 5.62 -24.82 -16.98
N PHE A 567 6.62 -24.15 -17.55
CA PHE A 567 6.45 -23.34 -18.75
C PHE A 567 5.93 -24.18 -19.93
N ILE A 568 6.52 -25.35 -20.20
CA ILE A 568 6.07 -26.25 -21.27
C ILE A 568 4.62 -26.69 -21.09
N GLN A 569 4.21 -27.04 -19.87
CA GLN A 569 2.83 -27.44 -19.60
C GLN A 569 1.86 -26.31 -19.96
N ARG A 570 2.22 -25.08 -19.66
CA ARG A 570 1.44 -23.87 -19.96
C ARG A 570 1.37 -23.53 -21.44
N LEU A 571 2.32 -23.95 -22.28
CA LEU A 571 2.29 -23.69 -23.72
C LEU A 571 1.29 -24.58 -24.48
N HIS A 572 0.68 -25.57 -23.82
CA HIS A 572 -0.24 -26.54 -24.44
C HIS A 572 0.32 -27.16 -25.73
N LEU A 573 1.61 -27.54 -25.72
CA LEU A 573 2.31 -28.08 -26.89
C LEU A 573 1.64 -29.32 -27.51
N GLY A 574 0.83 -30.06 -26.72
CA GLY A 574 0.03 -31.18 -27.22
C GLY A 574 -1.07 -30.77 -28.20
N VAL A 575 -1.70 -29.61 -28.01
CA VAL A 575 -2.70 -29.05 -28.94
C VAL A 575 -1.99 -28.48 -30.16
N TYR A 576 -0.89 -27.74 -29.96
CA TYR A 576 -0.09 -27.18 -31.07
C TYR A 576 0.41 -28.23 -32.06
N ARG A 577 0.78 -29.43 -31.58
CA ARG A 577 1.21 -30.55 -32.42
C ARG A 577 0.08 -31.20 -33.22
N LYS A 578 -1.16 -31.15 -32.72
CA LYS A 578 -2.35 -31.75 -33.35
C LYS A 578 -2.99 -30.80 -34.35
N SER A 579 -3.19 -29.55 -33.97
CA SER A 579 -3.78 -28.50 -34.82
C SER A 579 -3.18 -27.14 -34.47
N ARG A 580 -2.52 -26.52 -35.45
CA ARG A 580 -1.96 -25.16 -35.29
C ARG A 580 -3.04 -24.10 -35.25
N GLU A 581 -4.20 -24.35 -35.84
CA GLU A 581 -5.32 -23.41 -35.92
C GLU A 581 -6.07 -23.37 -34.58
N GLU A 582 -6.43 -24.55 -34.04
CA GLU A 582 -7.07 -24.70 -32.73
C GLU A 582 -6.19 -24.12 -31.61
N TRP A 583 -4.87 -24.33 -31.72
CA TRP A 583 -3.93 -23.74 -30.78
C TRP A 583 -3.84 -22.21 -30.90
N ARG A 584 -3.93 -21.64 -32.11
CA ARG A 584 -3.93 -20.18 -32.31
C ARG A 584 -5.20 -19.56 -31.70
N GLU A 585 -6.35 -20.18 -31.90
CA GLU A 585 -7.62 -19.75 -31.29
C GLU A 585 -7.54 -19.81 -29.75
N TRP A 586 -7.02 -20.90 -29.19
CA TRP A 586 -6.74 -21.00 -27.75
C TRP A 586 -5.73 -19.94 -27.27
N ALA A 587 -4.64 -19.70 -28.00
CA ALA A 587 -3.62 -18.73 -27.62
C ALA A 587 -4.14 -17.28 -27.61
N VAL A 588 -5.11 -16.98 -28.49
CA VAL A 588 -5.83 -15.70 -28.56
C VAL A 588 -6.84 -15.55 -27.41
N THR A 589 -7.50 -16.63 -26.97
CA THR A 589 -8.36 -16.56 -25.76
C THR A 589 -7.53 -16.43 -24.47
N GLN A 590 -6.25 -16.84 -24.50
CA GLN A 590 -5.27 -16.63 -23.42
C GLN A 590 -4.57 -15.27 -23.48
N SER A 591 -4.70 -14.48 -24.56
CA SER A 591 -4.34 -13.05 -24.49
C SER A 591 -5.48 -12.36 -23.77
N VAL A 592 -5.33 -12.24 -22.46
CA VAL A 592 -6.29 -11.53 -21.63
C VAL A 592 -6.31 -10.06 -22.11
N PRO A 593 -7.48 -9.46 -22.39
CA PRO A 593 -7.58 -8.01 -22.47
C PRO A 593 -7.03 -7.47 -21.16
N THR A 594 -6.14 -6.49 -21.22
CA THR A 594 -5.40 -5.94 -20.10
C THR A 594 -6.34 -5.22 -19.10
N GLU A 595 -7.28 -5.90 -18.46
CA GLU A 595 -7.57 -5.68 -17.05
C GLU A 595 -6.47 -6.39 -16.25
N THR A 596 -5.22 -5.96 -16.46
CA THR A 596 -4.24 -6.18 -15.41
C THR A 596 -4.77 -5.41 -14.21
N GLY A 597 -5.25 -6.14 -13.22
CA GLY A 597 -5.25 -5.67 -11.85
C GLY A 597 -3.86 -5.11 -11.54
N ARG A 598 -3.76 -3.79 -11.70
CA ARG A 598 -2.98 -2.85 -10.92
C ARG A 598 -1.86 -3.52 -10.11
N PRO A 599 -0.64 -3.67 -10.67
CA PRO A 599 0.53 -3.92 -9.85
C PRO A 599 0.87 -2.57 -9.20
N ASN A 600 0.24 -2.29 -8.06
CA ASN A 600 0.27 -1.02 -7.32
C ASN A 600 -0.25 0.21 -8.09
N ASP A 601 -1.48 0.16 -8.58
CA ASP A 601 -2.21 1.42 -8.51
C ASP A 601 -2.45 1.70 -7.04
N THR A 602 -1.89 2.82 -6.62
CA THR A 602 -2.34 3.61 -5.51
C THR A 602 -3.79 4.02 -5.75
N VAL A 603 -4.70 3.05 -5.74
CA VAL A 603 -6.14 3.30 -5.67
C VAL A 603 -6.29 4.01 -4.34
N ASN A 604 -6.59 5.30 -4.41
CA ASN A 604 -6.90 6.04 -3.21
C ASN A 604 -8.06 5.28 -2.52
N PRO A 605 -7.87 4.73 -1.31
CA PRO A 605 -8.91 3.95 -0.66
C PRO A 605 -10.16 4.78 -0.39
N PHE A 606 -10.06 6.11 -0.44
CA PHE A 606 -11.16 7.05 -0.24
C PHE A 606 -11.79 7.53 -1.56
N ALA A 607 -11.41 6.99 -2.72
CA ALA A 607 -11.87 7.49 -4.02
C ALA A 607 -13.41 7.45 -4.17
N PHE A 608 -14.07 6.46 -3.56
CA PHE A 608 -15.54 6.33 -3.60
C PHE A 608 -16.26 7.48 -2.87
N LEU A 609 -15.60 8.16 -1.92
CA LEU A 609 -16.20 9.30 -1.21
C LEU A 609 -16.54 10.46 -2.14
N ARG A 610 -15.94 10.53 -3.33
CA ARG A 610 -16.28 11.54 -4.34
C ARG A 610 -17.70 11.43 -4.86
N VAL A 611 -18.30 10.25 -4.78
CA VAL A 611 -19.65 9.96 -5.27
C VAL A 611 -20.70 10.07 -4.15
N ARG A 612 -20.30 9.85 -2.89
CA ARG A 612 -21.18 10.02 -1.72
C ARG A 612 -21.32 11.51 -1.38
N GLN A 613 -22.31 12.18 -1.97
CA GLN A 613 -22.63 13.56 -1.62
C GLN A 613 -23.20 13.64 -0.20
N LEU A 614 -22.75 14.63 0.59
CA LEU A 614 -23.46 15.04 1.80
C LEU A 614 -24.87 15.47 1.37
N GLU A 615 -25.91 14.74 1.78
CA GLU A 615 -27.27 15.24 1.68
C GLU A 615 -27.37 16.51 2.54
N THR A 616 -27.20 17.66 1.91
CA THR A 616 -27.48 18.94 2.54
C THR A 616 -28.96 18.95 2.84
N THR A 617 -29.32 18.92 4.12
CA THR A 617 -30.66 19.21 4.59
C THR A 617 -30.98 20.67 4.27
N SER A 618 -31.35 20.95 3.03
CA SER A 618 -32.08 22.14 2.64
C SER A 618 -33.47 21.67 2.19
N THR A 619 -34.39 21.76 3.13
CA THR A 619 -35.83 21.65 2.92
C THR A 619 -36.30 22.78 2.01
N THR A 620 -36.24 22.57 0.70
CA THR A 620 -37.26 23.09 -0.22
C THR A 620 -37.70 21.97 -1.13
N ARG A 621 -38.69 21.23 -0.64
CA ARG A 621 -39.46 20.22 -1.37
C ARG A 621 -40.16 20.92 -2.54
N LYS A 622 -39.50 21.05 -3.70
CA LYS A 622 -40.17 21.41 -4.95
C LYS A 622 -41.04 20.19 -5.31
N LYS A 623 -42.31 20.28 -4.95
CA LYS A 623 -43.39 19.35 -5.29
C LYS A 623 -43.45 19.25 -6.82
N ARG A 624 -42.70 18.33 -7.43
CA ARG A 624 -42.97 17.89 -8.80
C ARG A 624 -44.29 17.15 -8.72
N SER A 625 -45.35 17.72 -9.29
CA SER A 625 -46.67 17.09 -9.32
C SER A 625 -46.57 15.78 -10.10
N MET A 626 -47.28 14.79 -9.59
CA MET A 626 -47.40 13.44 -10.13
C MET A 626 -48.38 13.39 -11.33
N ASP A 627 -48.77 14.55 -11.89
CA ASP A 627 -49.79 14.64 -12.94
C ASP A 627 -49.21 14.58 -14.37
N GLY A 628 -47.88 14.60 -14.53
CA GLY A 628 -47.24 14.57 -15.85
C GLY A 628 -47.05 13.16 -16.44
N GLN A 629 -46.91 12.13 -15.59
CA GLN A 629 -46.65 10.77 -16.05
C GLN A 629 -47.94 10.00 -16.39
N SER A 630 -49.09 10.35 -15.79
CA SER A 630 -50.39 9.80 -16.19
C SER A 630 -50.83 10.34 -17.56
N ALA A 631 -50.58 11.63 -17.82
CA ALA A 631 -50.92 12.25 -19.10
C ALA A 631 -50.12 11.68 -20.29
N GLU A 632 -48.84 11.35 -20.11
CA GLU A 632 -48.04 10.71 -21.16
C GLU A 632 -48.48 9.27 -21.46
N LEU A 633 -48.92 8.51 -20.45
CA LEU A 633 -49.44 7.15 -20.63
C LEU A 633 -50.82 7.15 -21.32
N ASP A 634 -51.72 8.06 -20.95
CA ASP A 634 -53.04 8.19 -21.59
C ASP A 634 -52.92 8.61 -23.07
N THR A 635 -51.89 9.40 -23.41
CA THR A 635 -51.63 9.81 -24.81
C THR A 635 -51.07 8.65 -25.65
N ILE A 636 -50.36 7.70 -25.04
CA ILE A 636 -49.84 6.50 -25.71
C ILE A 636 -50.97 5.48 -25.96
N PHE A 637 -51.92 5.32 -25.03
CA PHE A 637 -53.06 4.42 -25.23
C PHE A 637 -54.12 4.96 -26.19
N ALA A 638 -54.30 6.28 -26.29
CA ALA A 638 -55.20 6.91 -27.27
C ALA A 638 -54.68 6.85 -28.73
N ALA A 639 -53.44 6.42 -28.97
CA ALA A 639 -52.88 6.24 -30.31
C ALA A 639 -52.98 4.79 -30.83
N ILE A 640 -53.62 3.89 -30.06
CA ILE A 640 -53.80 2.46 -30.39
C ILE A 640 -55.29 2.11 -30.61
N GLU A 641 -56.20 3.07 -30.50
CA GLU A 641 -57.56 3.02 -31.08
C GLU A 641 -57.65 3.96 -32.29
#